data_AF-A0ABD2ZMV1-F1
#
_entry.id   AF-A0ABD2ZMV1-F1
#
_cell.length_a   1.000
_cell.length_b   1.000
_cell.length_c   1.000
_cell.angle_alpha   90.00
_cell.angle_beta   90.00
_cell.angle_gamma   90.00
#
_symmetry.space_group_name_H-M   'P 1'
#
loop_
_entity.id
_entity.type
_entity.pdbx_description
1 polymer ?
#
loop_
_entity_poly.entity_id
_entity_poly.type
_entity_poly.pdbx_seq_one_letter_code
_entity_poly.pdbx_strand_id
1 'polypeptide(L)'
;MILIFGGFGGIGRHARRNDLLLLDPGSGKTQVVNCQKAPCPRMGHTSITLGDSVYVIGGRADPVNILNDVWVFRMGMKEWSLLQCSGSQFTPRHRHAAAVMGSKIYIFGGVDNGAVLSALYVLDTQNLEWVVIPIQGEWPSPHHSHSMLAYGIHLYMFGGCDGEKALGDLYSFNVQTCTWKKVNMTGKRPTARFSHSMFIHKNYLGIIGRCPVSQHHRELSLLDLQSYLWKHFTVDSTGSDLFVRSTGSVVGDNLVMVGGGASCYAFGTKFSEPIKINLLPLISLAENDKKHIHCNEKGSIDKSRESFPISNKELKLIGNGSLKHDIDVEASVVNTGIRWLLRIGFFDLNENMQNLGRTYSKSLDERLLLKDISESTALNTLKECGAMKLEDDGVKVKKGPISPLKAMKEAVASLVEHKGLPTNLLEDLPSRWQRLGGIVVLPVTSFKDPAWNLIGKELWSIVAKSIGTNRLARQGLVASTGTRDSTLEILVGDNGWVEHRENGILYSFDATKCMFSWGNLSEKRRMAHLDCRDEVIVDLFAGIGYFTLPFLVRANAKQVYACEWNPHAVEALHRNLCANNVADRCIILEGDNRITAPKGVADRVCLGLLPTSEGSWVTAVRALRSNGGVMHIHGNVKDTEECLWTDHVLQAIHEIARLEGYLWEVSVLHVERVKWYAPHIRHLVADVQCRKV
;
A
#
# COMPACT_ATOMS: atom_id res chain seq x y z
N MET A 1 2.39 -3.70 -29.25
CA MET A 1 2.35 -2.53 -28.33
C MET A 1 1.27 -2.76 -27.27
N ILE A 2 1.44 -2.19 -26.07
CA ILE A 2 0.47 -2.27 -24.96
C ILE A 2 0.10 -0.83 -24.56
N LEU A 3 -1.18 -0.56 -24.39
CA LEU A 3 -1.66 0.73 -23.86
C LEU A 3 -1.85 0.62 -22.35
N ILE A 4 -1.38 1.64 -21.62
CA ILE A 4 -1.50 1.74 -20.16
C ILE A 4 -2.20 3.05 -19.85
N PHE A 5 -3.29 2.99 -19.07
CA PHE A 5 -4.04 4.16 -18.66
C PHE A 5 -4.32 4.15 -17.16
N GLY A 6 -4.20 5.33 -16.55
CA GLY A 6 -4.62 5.58 -15.19
C GLY A 6 -3.72 4.96 -14.10
N GLY A 7 -4.34 4.59 -12.97
CA GLY A 7 -3.62 4.02 -11.82
C GLY A 7 -3.26 5.04 -10.75
N PHE A 8 -2.33 4.68 -9.87
CA PHE A 8 -1.92 5.48 -8.71
C PHE A 8 -0.40 5.40 -8.53
N GLY A 9 0.28 6.54 -8.42
CA GLY A 9 1.73 6.64 -8.23
C GLY A 9 2.43 7.62 -9.19
N GLY A 10 3.77 7.70 -9.10
CA GLY A 10 4.61 8.59 -9.92
C GLY A 10 5.79 9.19 -9.17
N ILE A 11 6.81 9.66 -9.90
CA ILE A 11 7.96 10.37 -9.33
C ILE A 11 7.47 11.59 -8.54
N GLY A 12 7.70 11.61 -7.22
CA GLY A 12 7.38 12.73 -6.35
C GLY A 12 5.90 12.99 -6.06
N ARG A 13 4.96 12.10 -6.47
CA ARG A 13 3.52 12.29 -6.23
C ARG A 13 2.78 10.99 -5.88
N HIS A 14 2.07 10.99 -4.76
CA HIS A 14 1.09 9.95 -4.39
C HIS A 14 -0.31 10.34 -4.88
N ALA A 15 -0.51 10.35 -6.20
CA ALA A 15 -1.77 10.75 -6.82
C ALA A 15 -2.26 9.72 -7.84
N ARG A 16 -3.57 9.75 -8.13
CA ARG A 16 -4.12 9.02 -9.28
C ARG A 16 -3.66 9.69 -10.57
N ARG A 17 -3.59 8.92 -11.66
CA ARG A 17 -3.13 9.38 -12.96
C ARG A 17 -4.22 9.22 -14.03
N ASN A 18 -4.05 9.93 -15.13
CA ASN A 18 -4.80 9.77 -16.39
C ASN A 18 -3.89 9.86 -17.62
N ASP A 19 -2.57 9.66 -17.46
CA ASP A 19 -1.69 9.56 -18.60
C ASP A 19 -2.00 8.30 -19.41
N LEU A 20 -1.93 8.42 -20.73
CA LEU A 20 -1.98 7.29 -21.65
C LEU A 20 -0.55 7.01 -22.12
N LEU A 21 -0.05 5.81 -21.82
CA LEU A 21 1.29 5.36 -22.21
C LEU A 21 1.19 4.23 -23.22
N LEU A 22 2.07 4.25 -24.20
CA LEU A 22 2.28 3.17 -25.15
C LEU A 22 3.59 2.46 -24.79
N LEU A 23 3.49 1.19 -24.39
CA LEU A 23 4.62 0.32 -24.09
C LEU A 23 4.93 -0.55 -25.32
N ASP A 24 6.18 -0.50 -25.78
CA ASP A 24 6.72 -1.52 -26.68
C ASP A 24 7.21 -2.73 -25.88
N PRO A 25 6.57 -3.90 -25.99
CA PRO A 25 6.99 -5.10 -25.26
C PRO A 25 8.27 -5.74 -25.84
N GLY A 26 8.73 -5.31 -27.02
CA GLY A 26 10.00 -5.72 -27.59
C GLY A 26 11.17 -5.03 -26.90
N SER A 27 11.17 -3.69 -26.93
CA SER A 27 12.23 -2.86 -26.36
C SER A 27 12.05 -2.49 -24.88
N GLY A 28 10.85 -2.60 -24.32
CA GLY A 28 10.55 -2.14 -22.96
C GLY A 28 10.25 -0.64 -22.86
N LYS A 29 10.37 0.11 -23.96
CA LYS A 29 10.24 1.57 -23.95
C LYS A 29 8.79 2.00 -23.84
N THR A 30 8.57 3.04 -23.03
CA THR A 30 7.26 3.69 -22.92
C THR A 30 7.26 5.06 -23.59
N GLN A 31 6.16 5.40 -24.24
CA GLN A 31 5.93 6.71 -24.85
C GLN A 31 4.61 7.28 -24.36
N VAL A 32 4.61 8.54 -23.96
CA VAL A 32 3.36 9.25 -23.63
C VAL A 32 2.60 9.52 -24.93
N VAL A 33 1.32 9.16 -24.94
CA VAL A 33 0.40 9.49 -26.03
C VAL A 33 -0.32 10.79 -25.64
N ASN A 34 0.04 11.88 -26.30
CA ASN A 34 -0.61 13.17 -26.08
C ASN A 34 -2.03 13.12 -26.65
N CYS A 35 -3.02 13.16 -25.76
CA CYS A 35 -4.43 13.12 -26.10
C CYS A 35 -5.14 14.29 -25.45
N GLN A 36 -6.13 14.88 -26.13
CA GLN A 36 -7.02 15.86 -25.50
C GLN A 36 -8.26 15.20 -24.91
N LYS A 37 -8.88 15.85 -23.91
CA LYS A 37 -10.14 15.41 -23.28
C LYS A 37 -10.08 14.00 -22.66
N ALA A 38 -8.93 13.62 -22.11
CA ALA A 38 -8.77 12.33 -21.44
C ALA A 38 -9.71 12.20 -20.21
N PRO A 39 -10.09 10.96 -19.84
CA PRO A 39 -10.85 10.73 -18.61
C PRO A 39 -10.11 11.29 -17.39
N CYS A 40 -10.85 11.62 -16.33
CA CYS A 40 -10.24 12.10 -15.09
C CYS A 40 -9.28 11.06 -14.46
N PRO A 41 -8.30 11.49 -13.65
CA PRO A 41 -7.38 10.59 -12.96
C PRO A 41 -8.11 9.55 -12.11
N ARG A 42 -7.90 8.26 -12.39
CA ARG A 42 -8.72 7.19 -11.81
C ARG A 42 -7.96 5.90 -11.56
N MET A 43 -8.48 5.09 -10.64
CA MET A 43 -7.96 3.74 -10.39
C MET A 43 -9.09 2.73 -10.18
N GLY A 44 -8.78 1.44 -10.37
CA GLY A 44 -9.74 0.36 -10.21
C GLY A 44 -10.86 0.36 -11.26
N HIS A 45 -10.64 1.05 -12.39
CA HIS A 45 -11.44 0.90 -13.60
C HIS A 45 -11.08 -0.41 -14.30
N THR A 46 -11.89 -0.84 -15.26
CA THR A 46 -11.50 -1.85 -16.24
C THR A 46 -11.16 -1.20 -17.57
N SER A 47 -10.21 -1.80 -18.30
CA SER A 47 -9.80 -1.38 -19.63
C SER A 47 -9.89 -2.56 -20.59
N ILE A 48 -10.64 -2.41 -21.68
CA ILE A 48 -10.90 -3.48 -22.65
C ILE A 48 -10.56 -3.00 -24.05
N THR A 49 -9.79 -3.78 -24.80
CA THR A 49 -9.52 -3.50 -26.21
C THR A 49 -10.53 -4.24 -27.08
N LEU A 50 -11.18 -3.52 -28.00
CA LEU A 50 -12.11 -4.05 -28.98
C LEU A 50 -11.83 -3.38 -30.34
N GLY A 51 -11.27 -4.14 -31.28
CA GLY A 51 -10.82 -3.60 -32.57
C GLY A 51 -9.79 -2.48 -32.38
N ASP A 52 -10.01 -1.34 -33.04
CA ASP A 52 -9.15 -0.15 -32.94
C ASP A 52 -9.47 0.75 -31.71
N SER A 53 -10.27 0.26 -30.78
CA SER A 53 -10.78 1.06 -29.65
C SER A 53 -10.45 0.45 -28.30
N VAL A 54 -10.13 1.30 -27.33
CA VAL A 54 -9.93 0.92 -25.92
C VAL A 54 -11.02 1.56 -25.08
N TYR A 55 -11.83 0.74 -24.41
CA TYR A 55 -12.88 1.17 -23.50
C TYR A 55 -12.34 1.23 -22.08
N VAL A 56 -12.58 2.33 -21.38
CA VAL A 56 -12.28 2.53 -19.95
C VAL A 56 -13.60 2.73 -19.23
N ILE A 57 -13.93 1.83 -18.29
CA ILE A 57 -15.24 1.79 -17.66
C ILE A 57 -15.12 1.89 -16.14
N GLY A 58 -15.84 2.87 -15.57
CA GLY A 58 -15.96 3.13 -14.14
C GLY A 58 -14.63 3.43 -13.44
N GLY A 59 -14.48 2.90 -12.22
CA GLY A 59 -13.34 3.16 -11.34
C GLY A 59 -13.67 4.23 -10.29
N ARG A 60 -12.64 4.85 -9.71
CA ARG A 60 -12.82 5.95 -8.74
C ARG A 60 -11.79 7.06 -8.94
N ALA A 61 -12.25 8.31 -8.88
CA ALA A 61 -11.43 9.51 -9.02
C ALA A 61 -10.84 9.97 -7.67
N ASP A 62 -11.58 9.76 -6.58
CA ASP A 62 -11.16 10.08 -5.21
C ASP A 62 -11.76 9.04 -4.23
N PRO A 63 -11.59 9.17 -2.90
CA PRO A 63 -12.19 8.24 -1.94
C PRO A 63 -13.72 8.20 -1.95
N VAL A 64 -14.39 9.26 -2.41
CA VAL A 64 -15.85 9.43 -2.39
C VAL A 64 -16.44 9.31 -3.80
N ASN A 65 -15.72 9.79 -4.83
CA ASN A 65 -16.21 9.81 -6.20
C ASN A 65 -15.93 8.48 -6.93
N ILE A 66 -16.93 7.60 -6.93
CA ILE A 66 -16.98 6.36 -7.70
C ILE A 66 -17.70 6.61 -9.02
N LEU A 67 -17.14 6.08 -10.10
CA LEU A 67 -17.54 6.40 -11.47
C LEU A 67 -18.28 5.23 -12.12
N ASN A 68 -19.19 5.55 -13.03
CA ASN A 68 -19.87 4.62 -13.95
C ASN A 68 -19.76 5.07 -15.42
N ASP A 69 -18.93 6.07 -15.71
CA ASP A 69 -18.74 6.58 -17.05
C ASP A 69 -18.02 5.57 -17.96
N VAL A 70 -18.32 5.66 -19.26
CA VAL A 70 -17.72 4.83 -20.31
C VAL A 70 -16.95 5.76 -21.23
N TRP A 71 -15.63 5.63 -21.22
CA TRP A 71 -14.75 6.34 -22.14
C TRP A 71 -14.23 5.39 -23.20
N VAL A 72 -14.11 5.88 -24.43
CA VAL A 72 -13.45 5.15 -25.50
C VAL A 72 -12.29 5.96 -26.07
N PHE A 73 -11.16 5.30 -26.26
CA PHE A 73 -10.00 5.83 -26.95
C PHE A 73 -9.89 5.16 -28.32
N ARG A 74 -9.93 5.94 -29.39
CA ARG A 74 -9.70 5.43 -30.76
C ARG A 74 -8.22 5.51 -31.10
N MET A 75 -7.57 4.37 -31.32
CA MET A 75 -6.11 4.31 -31.47
C MET A 75 -5.64 4.99 -32.76
N GLY A 76 -6.37 4.84 -33.86
CA GLY A 76 -6.03 5.50 -35.13
C GLY A 76 -6.10 7.04 -35.07
N MET A 77 -7.09 7.58 -34.34
CA MET A 77 -7.29 9.04 -34.20
C MET A 77 -6.52 9.63 -33.01
N LYS A 78 -6.14 8.80 -32.04
CA LYS A 78 -5.56 9.20 -30.75
C LYS A 78 -6.45 10.16 -29.95
N GLU A 79 -7.75 9.92 -29.99
CA GLU A 79 -8.75 10.76 -29.33
C GLU A 79 -9.61 9.97 -28.34
N TRP A 80 -9.91 10.64 -27.22
CA TRP A 80 -10.87 10.17 -26.23
C TRP A 80 -12.26 10.74 -26.51
N SER A 81 -13.28 9.90 -26.36
CA SER A 81 -14.67 10.33 -26.30
C SER A 81 -15.39 9.70 -25.11
N LEU A 82 -16.20 10.50 -24.43
CA LEU A 82 -17.15 10.04 -23.43
C LEU A 82 -18.38 9.50 -24.15
N LEU A 83 -18.73 8.24 -23.92
CA LEU A 83 -19.90 7.62 -24.51
C LEU A 83 -21.14 7.87 -23.64
N GLN A 84 -22.23 8.22 -24.30
CA GLN A 84 -23.56 8.23 -23.70
C GLN A 84 -24.20 6.89 -24.00
N CYS A 85 -24.41 6.08 -22.97
CA CYS A 85 -25.00 4.76 -23.09
C CYS A 85 -26.44 4.78 -22.54
N SER A 86 -27.35 4.09 -23.23
CA SER A 86 -28.76 3.94 -22.84
C SER A 86 -29.02 2.55 -22.25
N GLY A 87 -30.28 2.23 -21.98
CA GLY A 87 -30.70 0.93 -21.46
C GLY A 87 -30.68 0.86 -19.92
N SER A 88 -30.27 -0.28 -19.39
CA SER A 88 -30.20 -0.53 -17.94
C SER A 88 -29.24 0.42 -17.26
N GLN A 89 -29.60 0.94 -16.09
CA GLN A 89 -28.71 1.84 -15.34
C GLN A 89 -27.47 1.09 -14.86
N PHE A 90 -26.31 1.39 -15.45
CA PHE A 90 -25.03 0.90 -14.98
C PHE A 90 -24.60 1.66 -13.72
N THR A 91 -24.56 0.96 -12.58
CA THR A 91 -24.24 1.59 -11.29
C THR A 91 -22.74 1.86 -11.13
N PRO A 92 -22.35 2.95 -10.42
CA PRO A 92 -20.97 3.25 -10.08
C PRO A 92 -20.26 2.06 -9.44
N ARG A 93 -19.02 1.81 -9.85
CA ARG A 93 -18.23 0.71 -9.29
C ARG A 93 -16.74 0.83 -9.59
N HIS A 94 -15.94 0.33 -8.67
CA HIS A 94 -14.51 0.10 -8.88
C HIS A 94 -14.08 -1.31 -8.48
N ARG A 95 -12.90 -1.76 -8.93
CA ARG A 95 -12.35 -3.10 -8.68
C ARG A 95 -13.29 -4.23 -9.19
N HIS A 96 -14.12 -3.93 -10.17
CA HIS A 96 -14.88 -4.92 -10.94
C HIS A 96 -13.96 -5.58 -11.98
N ALA A 97 -14.39 -6.71 -12.56
CA ALA A 97 -13.71 -7.31 -13.71
C ALA A 97 -14.56 -7.16 -14.97
N ALA A 98 -13.88 -7.15 -16.11
CA ALA A 98 -14.53 -7.07 -17.41
C ALA A 98 -13.92 -8.09 -18.38
N ALA A 99 -14.74 -8.59 -19.30
CA ALA A 99 -14.32 -9.44 -20.40
C ALA A 99 -15.09 -9.07 -21.66
N VAL A 100 -14.48 -9.29 -22.83
CA VAL A 100 -15.07 -8.97 -24.12
C VAL A 100 -15.32 -10.23 -24.94
N MET A 101 -16.48 -10.30 -25.58
CA MET A 101 -16.80 -11.35 -26.53
C MET A 101 -17.68 -10.79 -27.64
N GLY A 102 -17.20 -10.90 -28.89
CA GLY A 102 -17.80 -10.20 -30.02
C GLY A 102 -17.82 -8.68 -29.79
N SER A 103 -18.96 -8.04 -30.02
CA SER A 103 -19.20 -6.61 -29.77
C SER A 103 -19.67 -6.30 -28.35
N LYS A 104 -19.65 -7.27 -27.43
CA LYS A 104 -20.22 -7.11 -26.09
C LYS A 104 -19.15 -7.11 -25.01
N ILE A 105 -19.24 -6.15 -24.10
CA ILE A 105 -18.37 -6.03 -22.91
C ILE A 105 -19.18 -6.43 -21.68
N TYR A 106 -18.74 -7.48 -21.01
CA TYR A 106 -19.34 -8.03 -19.82
C TYR A 106 -18.61 -7.51 -18.58
N ILE A 107 -19.35 -7.04 -17.57
CA ILE A 107 -18.79 -6.51 -16.32
C ILE A 107 -19.44 -7.21 -15.13
N PHE A 108 -18.62 -7.79 -14.25
CA PHE A 108 -19.09 -8.46 -13.06
C PHE A 108 -18.54 -7.83 -11.78
N GLY A 109 -19.40 -7.76 -10.77
CA GLY A 109 -19.06 -7.40 -9.39
C GLY A 109 -18.47 -6.01 -9.22
N GLY A 110 -17.55 -5.88 -8.25
CA GLY A 110 -16.94 -4.60 -7.84
C GLY A 110 -17.45 -4.07 -6.51
N VAL A 111 -17.11 -2.82 -6.20
CA VAL A 111 -17.51 -2.12 -4.98
C VAL A 111 -18.11 -0.77 -5.31
N ASP A 112 -19.20 -0.44 -4.62
CA ASP A 112 -19.86 0.87 -4.63
C ASP A 112 -20.17 1.30 -3.20
N ASN A 113 -19.64 2.44 -2.74
CA ASN A 113 -19.84 3.01 -1.40
C ASN A 113 -19.73 1.99 -0.24
N GLY A 114 -18.78 1.05 -0.35
CA GLY A 114 -18.55 0.00 0.64
C GLY A 114 -19.37 -1.28 0.43
N ALA A 115 -20.43 -1.24 -0.37
CA ALA A 115 -21.20 -2.42 -0.77
C ALA A 115 -20.44 -3.21 -1.84
N VAL A 116 -20.32 -4.53 -1.64
CA VAL A 116 -19.74 -5.45 -2.62
C VAL A 116 -20.85 -5.95 -3.54
N LEU A 117 -20.60 -5.98 -4.85
CA LEU A 117 -21.60 -6.25 -5.87
C LEU A 117 -21.42 -7.65 -6.50
N SER A 118 -22.51 -8.25 -6.98
CA SER A 118 -22.54 -9.51 -7.77
C SER A 118 -23.29 -9.39 -9.10
N ALA A 119 -23.69 -8.19 -9.49
CA ALA A 119 -24.45 -7.98 -10.72
C ALA A 119 -23.57 -8.14 -11.96
N LEU A 120 -24.11 -8.79 -13.00
CA LEU A 120 -23.50 -8.92 -14.32
C LEU A 120 -24.18 -7.94 -15.29
N TYR A 121 -23.40 -7.00 -15.82
CA TYR A 121 -23.82 -6.05 -16.84
C TYR A 121 -23.19 -6.39 -18.18
N VAL A 122 -23.90 -6.08 -19.26
CA VAL A 122 -23.40 -6.21 -20.63
C VAL A 122 -23.60 -4.89 -21.34
N LEU A 123 -22.52 -4.31 -21.86
CA LEU A 123 -22.58 -3.19 -22.79
C LEU A 123 -22.50 -3.75 -24.21
N ASP A 124 -23.56 -3.54 -24.99
CA ASP A 124 -23.51 -3.70 -26.44
C ASP A 124 -22.82 -2.49 -27.04
N THR A 125 -21.61 -2.67 -27.59
CA THR A 125 -20.82 -1.55 -28.13
C THR A 125 -21.31 -1.06 -29.48
N GLN A 126 -22.20 -1.79 -30.16
CA GLN A 126 -22.81 -1.33 -31.42
C GLN A 126 -23.98 -0.39 -31.16
N ASN A 127 -24.85 -0.77 -30.22
CA ASN A 127 -26.04 0.03 -29.86
C ASN A 127 -25.78 1.02 -28.71
N LEU A 128 -24.64 0.90 -28.03
CA LEU A 128 -24.30 1.64 -26.80
C LEU A 128 -25.35 1.45 -25.70
N GLU A 129 -25.87 0.22 -25.59
CA GLU A 129 -26.92 -0.14 -24.65
C GLU A 129 -26.41 -1.07 -23.56
N TRP A 130 -26.77 -0.74 -22.32
CA TRP A 130 -26.55 -1.58 -21.16
C TRP A 130 -27.71 -2.55 -20.94
N VAL A 131 -27.37 -3.79 -20.63
CA VAL A 131 -28.32 -4.82 -20.20
C VAL A 131 -27.81 -5.45 -18.91
N VAL A 132 -28.66 -5.51 -17.88
CA VAL A 132 -28.38 -6.31 -16.69
C VAL A 132 -28.83 -7.75 -16.92
N ILE A 133 -27.94 -8.71 -16.67
CA ILE A 133 -28.25 -10.14 -16.84
C ILE A 133 -28.91 -10.65 -15.56
N PRO A 134 -30.09 -11.31 -15.66
CA PRO A 134 -30.77 -11.86 -14.51
C PRO A 134 -30.00 -13.04 -13.90
N ILE A 135 -30.21 -13.26 -12.60
CA ILE A 135 -29.53 -14.31 -11.84
C ILE A 135 -30.00 -15.69 -12.32
N GLN A 136 -29.07 -16.48 -12.88
CA GLN A 136 -29.32 -17.86 -13.31
C GLN A 136 -28.10 -18.78 -13.11
N GLY A 137 -28.37 -20.03 -12.75
CA GLY A 137 -27.34 -21.05 -12.50
C GLY A 137 -26.64 -20.89 -11.14
N GLU A 138 -25.41 -21.36 -11.05
CA GLU A 138 -24.57 -21.27 -9.85
C GLU A 138 -23.95 -19.87 -9.73
N TRP A 139 -24.79 -18.88 -9.45
CA TRP A 139 -24.40 -17.47 -9.46
C TRP A 139 -23.28 -17.18 -8.45
N PRO A 140 -22.19 -16.52 -8.85
CA PRO A 140 -21.11 -16.15 -7.93
C PRO A 140 -21.59 -15.15 -6.86
N SER A 141 -21.12 -15.31 -5.62
CA SER A 141 -21.40 -14.35 -4.54
C SER A 141 -20.88 -12.95 -4.86
N PRO A 142 -21.30 -11.89 -4.16
CA PRO A 142 -20.70 -10.57 -4.32
C PRO A 142 -19.19 -10.60 -4.05
N HIS A 143 -18.38 -10.07 -4.98
CA HIS A 143 -16.95 -9.93 -4.77
C HIS A 143 -16.30 -8.89 -5.68
N HIS A 144 -15.09 -8.47 -5.30
CA HIS A 144 -14.27 -7.49 -6.03
C HIS A 144 -12.82 -7.95 -6.16
N SER A 145 -12.03 -7.23 -6.95
CA SER A 145 -10.60 -7.52 -7.19
C SER A 145 -10.33 -8.96 -7.70
N HIS A 146 -11.30 -9.52 -8.42
CA HIS A 146 -11.20 -10.75 -9.19
C HIS A 146 -10.75 -10.45 -10.62
N SER A 147 -10.52 -11.51 -11.40
CA SER A 147 -10.24 -11.41 -12.83
C SER A 147 -11.30 -12.16 -13.64
N MET A 148 -11.63 -11.65 -14.83
CA MET A 148 -12.57 -12.27 -15.76
C MET A 148 -12.02 -12.17 -17.19
N LEU A 149 -12.14 -13.23 -17.99
CA LEU A 149 -11.68 -13.28 -19.39
C LEU A 149 -12.61 -14.18 -20.21
N ALA A 150 -12.65 -13.98 -21.53
CA ALA A 150 -13.39 -14.83 -22.44
C ALA A 150 -12.50 -15.94 -23.03
N TYR A 151 -13.06 -17.14 -23.19
CA TYR A 151 -12.48 -18.23 -23.98
C TYR A 151 -13.59 -19.10 -24.57
N GLY A 152 -13.60 -19.26 -25.89
CA GLY A 152 -14.71 -19.91 -26.60
C GLY A 152 -16.02 -19.15 -26.37
N ILE A 153 -17.06 -19.87 -25.95
CA ILE A 153 -18.38 -19.30 -25.59
C ILE A 153 -18.54 -18.97 -24.10
N HIS A 154 -17.44 -19.04 -23.33
CA HIS A 154 -17.49 -18.89 -21.88
C HIS A 154 -16.72 -17.67 -21.41
N LEU A 155 -17.22 -17.01 -20.37
CA LEU A 155 -16.45 -16.08 -19.56
C LEU A 155 -15.98 -16.81 -18.30
N TYR A 156 -14.68 -16.92 -18.13
CA TYR A 156 -14.08 -17.51 -16.93
C TYR A 156 -13.77 -16.41 -15.92
N MET A 157 -14.10 -16.68 -14.65
CA MET A 157 -13.87 -15.76 -13.54
C MET A 157 -13.25 -16.50 -12.37
N PHE A 158 -12.21 -15.94 -11.78
CA PHE A 158 -11.49 -16.55 -10.68
C PHE A 158 -11.22 -15.59 -9.52
N GLY A 159 -11.37 -16.12 -8.30
CA GLY A 159 -10.92 -15.49 -7.06
C GLY A 159 -11.66 -14.20 -6.71
N GLY A 160 -10.95 -13.28 -6.05
CA GLY A 160 -11.53 -12.02 -5.53
C GLY A 160 -11.68 -12.01 -4.02
N CYS A 161 -12.38 -11.00 -3.51
CA CYS A 161 -12.67 -10.81 -2.09
C CYS A 161 -14.15 -10.45 -1.95
N ASP A 162 -14.87 -11.14 -1.06
CA ASP A 162 -16.30 -10.92 -0.79
C ASP A 162 -16.56 -9.77 0.20
N GLY A 163 -15.50 -9.19 0.76
CA GLY A 163 -15.54 -8.17 1.81
C GLY A 163 -14.94 -8.67 3.12
N GLU A 164 -14.90 -9.98 3.32
CA GLU A 164 -14.36 -10.61 4.53
C GLU A 164 -13.15 -11.49 4.23
N LYS A 165 -13.23 -12.30 3.17
CA LYS A 165 -12.21 -13.31 2.84
C LYS A 165 -11.85 -13.33 1.36
N ALA A 166 -10.66 -13.84 1.08
CA ALA A 166 -10.24 -14.16 -0.28
C ALA A 166 -10.99 -15.39 -0.81
N LEU A 167 -11.33 -15.37 -2.09
CA LEU A 167 -12.01 -16.45 -2.81
C LEU A 167 -11.01 -17.19 -3.72
N GLY A 168 -11.26 -18.47 -3.97
CA GLY A 168 -10.43 -19.33 -4.82
C GLY A 168 -11.23 -20.19 -5.79
N ASP A 169 -12.50 -19.84 -5.99
CA ASP A 169 -13.40 -20.55 -6.89
C ASP A 169 -13.20 -20.08 -8.33
N LEU A 170 -13.34 -21.02 -9.28
CA LEU A 170 -13.37 -20.76 -10.71
C LEU A 170 -14.81 -20.94 -11.20
N TYR A 171 -15.33 -19.92 -11.86
CA TYR A 171 -16.66 -19.92 -12.47
C TYR A 171 -16.55 -19.75 -13.98
N SER A 172 -17.51 -20.33 -14.71
CA SER A 172 -17.69 -20.13 -16.15
C SER A 172 -19.12 -19.68 -16.43
N PHE A 173 -19.28 -18.57 -17.13
CA PHE A 173 -20.57 -18.08 -17.64
C PHE A 173 -20.70 -18.43 -19.11
N ASN A 174 -21.72 -19.20 -19.47
CA ASN A 174 -22.01 -19.47 -20.88
C ASN A 174 -22.87 -18.32 -21.44
N VAL A 175 -22.37 -17.62 -22.46
CA VAL A 175 -23.07 -16.44 -23.01
C VAL A 175 -24.25 -16.76 -23.90
N GLN A 176 -24.40 -18.00 -24.35
CA GLN A 176 -25.55 -18.43 -25.16
C GLN A 176 -26.72 -18.78 -24.26
N THR A 177 -26.47 -19.51 -23.17
CA THR A 177 -27.51 -19.90 -22.20
C THR A 177 -27.73 -18.86 -21.11
N CYS A 178 -26.83 -17.88 -20.99
CA CYS A 178 -26.82 -16.86 -19.93
C CYS A 178 -26.80 -17.44 -18.51
N THR A 179 -26.05 -18.54 -18.30
CA THR A 179 -25.98 -19.22 -17.00
C THR A 179 -24.55 -19.32 -16.47
N TRP A 180 -24.40 -19.13 -15.16
CA TRP A 180 -23.14 -19.41 -14.45
C TRP A 180 -23.07 -20.88 -14.01
N LYS A 181 -21.86 -21.42 -14.02
CA LYS A 181 -21.51 -22.72 -13.46
C LYS A 181 -20.18 -22.64 -12.74
N LYS A 182 -20.07 -23.27 -11.58
CA LYS A 182 -18.82 -23.49 -10.87
C LYS A 182 -18.04 -24.61 -11.57
N VAL A 183 -16.79 -24.32 -11.92
CA VAL A 183 -15.98 -25.26 -12.70
C VAL A 183 -15.33 -26.26 -11.75
N ASN A 184 -15.60 -27.54 -11.99
CA ASN A 184 -14.96 -28.63 -11.23
C ASN A 184 -13.59 -28.95 -11.82
N MET A 185 -12.55 -28.85 -10.99
CA MET A 185 -11.16 -28.95 -11.39
C MET A 185 -10.45 -30.11 -10.72
N THR A 186 -9.52 -30.73 -11.44
CA THR A 186 -8.59 -31.75 -10.92
C THR A 186 -7.19 -31.15 -10.72
N GLY A 187 -6.40 -31.78 -9.85
CA GLY A 187 -5.09 -31.29 -9.44
C GLY A 187 -5.11 -30.29 -8.28
N LYS A 188 -3.92 -29.83 -7.86
CA LYS A 188 -3.77 -28.83 -6.81
C LYS A 188 -4.35 -27.51 -7.32
N ARG A 189 -5.26 -26.89 -6.57
CA ARG A 189 -5.87 -25.62 -6.97
C ARG A 189 -5.00 -24.44 -6.53
N PRO A 190 -4.97 -23.34 -7.29
CA PRO A 190 -4.39 -22.10 -6.80
C PRO A 190 -5.12 -21.68 -5.53
N THR A 191 -4.36 -21.23 -4.53
CA THR A 191 -4.94 -20.73 -3.28
C THR A 191 -5.86 -19.54 -3.50
N ALA A 192 -6.86 -19.38 -2.64
CA ALA A 192 -7.73 -18.21 -2.63
C ALA A 192 -6.92 -16.90 -2.61
N ARG A 193 -7.31 -15.94 -3.46
CA ARG A 193 -6.54 -14.71 -3.72
C ARG A 193 -7.39 -13.63 -4.38
N PHE A 194 -7.01 -12.38 -4.17
CA PHE A 194 -7.52 -11.22 -4.91
C PHE A 194 -6.37 -10.37 -5.44
N SER A 195 -6.66 -9.42 -6.33
CA SER A 195 -5.64 -8.56 -6.96
C SER A 195 -4.53 -9.33 -7.69
N HIS A 196 -4.86 -10.49 -8.24
CA HIS A 196 -4.00 -11.27 -9.14
C HIS A 196 -4.21 -10.82 -10.59
N SER A 197 -3.38 -11.28 -11.51
CA SER A 197 -3.60 -11.17 -12.95
C SER A 197 -3.98 -12.53 -13.51
N MET A 198 -4.95 -12.54 -14.42
CA MET A 198 -5.34 -13.71 -15.20
C MET A 198 -5.09 -13.44 -16.68
N PHE A 199 -4.78 -14.48 -17.45
CA PHE A 199 -4.58 -14.38 -18.90
C PHE A 199 -4.98 -15.67 -19.60
N ILE A 200 -5.20 -15.58 -20.91
CA ILE A 200 -5.37 -16.74 -21.79
C ILE A 200 -4.19 -16.77 -22.76
N HIS A 201 -3.58 -17.94 -22.92
CA HIS A 201 -2.62 -18.18 -23.98
C HIS A 201 -2.82 -19.59 -24.53
N LYS A 202 -3.10 -19.70 -25.84
CA LYS A 202 -3.56 -20.95 -26.48
C LYS A 202 -4.78 -21.52 -25.73
N ASN A 203 -4.71 -22.77 -25.27
CA ASN A 203 -5.73 -23.45 -24.47
C ASN A 203 -5.54 -23.32 -22.96
N TYR A 204 -4.60 -22.48 -22.50
CA TYR A 204 -4.28 -22.34 -21.08
C TYR A 204 -4.82 -21.05 -20.48
N LEU A 205 -5.48 -21.17 -19.32
CA LEU A 205 -5.82 -20.06 -18.44
C LEU A 205 -4.73 -19.93 -17.37
N GLY A 206 -4.00 -18.83 -17.41
CA GLY A 206 -2.93 -18.55 -16.47
C GLY A 206 -3.34 -17.60 -15.36
N ILE A 207 -2.82 -17.82 -14.15
CA ILE A 207 -3.01 -16.98 -12.96
C ILE A 207 -1.65 -16.71 -12.32
N ILE A 208 -1.33 -15.43 -12.11
CA ILE A 208 -0.09 -15.01 -11.45
C ILE A 208 -0.36 -13.86 -10.48
N GLY A 209 0.44 -13.80 -9.41
CA GLY A 209 0.31 -12.77 -8.39
C GLY A 209 -0.87 -13.00 -7.45
N ARG A 210 -0.93 -12.20 -6.37
CA ARG A 210 -1.97 -12.31 -5.33
C ARG A 210 -1.84 -11.29 -4.21
N CYS A 211 -2.95 -11.09 -3.51
CA CYS A 211 -3.05 -10.59 -2.15
C CYS A 211 -3.91 -11.58 -1.32
N PRO A 212 -3.57 -11.88 -0.05
CA PRO A 212 -2.37 -11.47 0.69
C PRO A 212 -1.09 -12.03 0.07
N VAL A 213 0.02 -11.29 0.23
CA VAL A 213 1.35 -11.74 -0.19
C VAL A 213 1.83 -12.82 0.78
N SER A 214 2.27 -13.96 0.28
CA SER A 214 2.99 -14.96 1.08
C SER A 214 4.12 -15.56 0.23
N GLN A 215 4.82 -16.58 0.72
CA GLN A 215 5.98 -17.18 0.04
C GLN A 215 5.73 -17.60 -1.43
N HIS A 216 4.53 -18.04 -1.79
CA HIS A 216 4.15 -18.44 -3.16
C HIS A 216 3.61 -17.30 -4.08
N HIS A 217 3.95 -16.02 -3.86
CA HIS A 217 3.40 -14.92 -4.68
C HIS A 217 3.94 -14.90 -6.12
N ARG A 218 4.99 -15.69 -6.36
CA ARG A 218 5.67 -15.91 -7.65
C ARG A 218 5.18 -17.16 -8.38
N GLU A 219 4.17 -17.83 -7.83
CA GLU A 219 3.55 -18.99 -8.47
C GLU A 219 2.73 -18.53 -9.67
N LEU A 220 3.08 -19.06 -10.84
CA LEU A 220 2.27 -19.04 -12.05
C LEU A 220 1.51 -20.37 -12.13
N SER A 221 0.19 -20.30 -12.02
CA SER A 221 -0.69 -21.45 -12.20
C SER A 221 -1.26 -21.43 -13.62
N LEU A 222 -1.13 -22.54 -14.35
CA LEU A 222 -1.72 -22.73 -15.67
C LEU A 222 -2.80 -23.81 -15.59
N LEU A 223 -3.99 -23.48 -16.07
CA LEU A 223 -5.08 -24.41 -16.24
C LEU A 223 -5.22 -24.77 -17.71
N ASP A 224 -5.10 -26.05 -18.04
CA ASP A 224 -5.49 -26.54 -19.36
C ASP A 224 -7.03 -26.59 -19.46
N LEU A 225 -7.61 -25.76 -20.33
CA LEU A 225 -9.07 -25.67 -20.52
C LEU A 225 -9.68 -26.85 -21.29
N GLN A 226 -8.85 -27.77 -21.82
CA GLN A 226 -9.34 -29.01 -22.41
C GLN A 226 -9.48 -30.12 -21.37
N SER A 227 -8.43 -30.33 -20.56
CA SER A 227 -8.38 -31.40 -19.55
C SER A 227 -8.88 -30.97 -18.17
N TYR A 228 -9.07 -29.68 -17.93
CA TYR A 228 -9.41 -29.09 -16.63
C TYR A 228 -8.42 -29.49 -15.51
N LEU A 229 -7.13 -29.51 -15.85
CA LEU A 229 -6.02 -29.86 -14.95
C LEU A 229 -5.11 -28.65 -14.69
N TRP A 230 -4.85 -28.36 -13.41
CA TRP A 230 -3.92 -27.32 -12.98
C TRP A 230 -2.46 -27.78 -12.98
N LYS A 231 -1.57 -26.87 -13.40
CA LYS A 231 -0.12 -26.97 -13.32
C LYS A 231 0.46 -25.71 -12.70
N HIS A 232 1.58 -25.85 -11.99
CA HIS A 232 2.17 -24.77 -11.20
C HIS A 232 3.65 -24.63 -11.52
N PHE A 233 4.07 -23.39 -11.73
CA PHE A 233 5.44 -23.02 -12.04
C PHE A 233 5.87 -21.88 -11.11
N THR A 234 7.15 -21.82 -10.77
CA THR A 234 7.70 -20.68 -10.04
C THR A 234 8.37 -19.73 -11.02
N VAL A 235 7.96 -18.46 -11.00
CA VAL A 235 8.61 -17.41 -11.78
C VAL A 235 9.59 -16.69 -10.87
N ASP A 236 10.85 -17.11 -10.88
CA ASP A 236 11.89 -16.35 -10.19
C ASP A 236 12.13 -15.04 -10.99
N SER A 237 11.85 -13.90 -10.36
CA SER A 237 12.26 -12.59 -10.91
C SER A 237 13.56 -12.19 -10.21
N THR A 238 14.42 -11.46 -10.90
CA THR A 238 15.70 -10.93 -10.37
C THR A 238 15.51 -9.88 -9.26
N GLY A 239 14.37 -9.86 -8.57
CA GLY A 239 13.91 -8.77 -7.72
C GLY A 239 12.98 -9.21 -6.60
N SER A 240 12.41 -8.24 -5.89
CA SER A 240 11.51 -8.45 -4.73
C SER A 240 10.05 -8.13 -5.08
N ASP A 241 9.66 -8.34 -6.34
CA ASP A 241 8.34 -7.95 -6.88
C ASP A 241 7.19 -8.67 -6.19
N LEU A 242 6.09 -7.95 -5.98
CA LEU A 242 4.95 -8.46 -5.20
C LEU A 242 3.86 -9.08 -6.07
N PHE A 243 3.81 -8.72 -7.36
CA PHE A 243 2.72 -9.08 -8.30
C PHE A 243 1.31 -8.86 -7.71
N VAL A 244 1.13 -7.80 -6.92
CA VAL A 244 -0.16 -7.41 -6.32
C VAL A 244 -0.75 -6.29 -7.17
N ARG A 245 -1.97 -6.43 -7.68
CA ARG A 245 -2.64 -5.42 -8.52
C ARG A 245 -1.84 -5.07 -9.79
N SER A 246 -0.97 -5.98 -10.23
CA SER A 246 -0.33 -5.88 -11.54
C SER A 246 -1.35 -6.19 -12.63
N THR A 247 -1.12 -5.67 -13.83
CA THR A 247 -1.92 -6.01 -15.00
C THR A 247 -1.06 -6.83 -15.95
N GLY A 248 -1.58 -7.99 -16.36
CA GLY A 248 -0.94 -8.87 -17.32
C GLY A 248 -1.59 -8.75 -18.69
N SER A 249 -0.79 -8.77 -19.76
CA SER A 249 -1.26 -8.83 -21.14
C SER A 249 -0.35 -9.75 -21.95
N VAL A 250 -0.96 -10.62 -22.75
CA VAL A 250 -0.22 -11.55 -23.62
C VAL A 250 0.01 -10.89 -24.97
N VAL A 251 1.26 -10.77 -25.39
CA VAL A 251 1.66 -10.26 -26.72
C VAL A 251 2.50 -11.32 -27.41
N GLY A 252 1.95 -11.92 -28.47
CA GLY A 252 2.51 -13.14 -29.05
C GLY A 252 2.53 -14.25 -27.99
N ASP A 253 3.71 -14.80 -27.72
CA ASP A 253 3.92 -15.80 -26.67
C ASP A 253 4.42 -15.24 -25.33
N ASN A 254 4.46 -13.91 -25.19
CA ASN A 254 5.00 -13.28 -23.99
C ASN A 254 3.89 -12.72 -23.11
N LEU A 255 3.86 -13.11 -21.85
CA LEU A 255 3.10 -12.43 -20.82
C LEU A 255 3.90 -11.21 -20.35
N VAL A 256 3.35 -10.02 -20.59
CA VAL A 256 3.91 -8.74 -20.14
C VAL A 256 3.10 -8.27 -18.94
N MET A 257 3.78 -8.17 -17.79
CA MET A 257 3.23 -7.74 -16.52
C MET A 257 3.68 -6.31 -16.25
N VAL A 258 2.72 -5.41 -16.03
CA VAL A 258 3.02 -3.98 -15.81
C VAL A 258 2.40 -3.50 -14.51
N GLY A 259 3.19 -2.71 -13.77
CA GLY A 259 2.76 -2.01 -12.58
C GLY A 259 2.33 -2.94 -11.45
N GLY A 260 1.35 -2.48 -10.67
CA GLY A 260 1.00 -3.11 -9.40
C GLY A 260 1.96 -2.70 -8.29
N GLY A 261 1.69 -3.22 -7.10
CA GLY A 261 2.34 -2.82 -5.88
C GLY A 261 1.45 -2.96 -4.65
N ALA A 262 2.04 -2.77 -3.49
CA ALA A 262 1.34 -2.75 -2.22
C ALA A 262 1.76 -1.53 -1.40
N SER A 263 0.80 -0.92 -0.71
CA SER A 263 1.13 0.00 0.37
C SER A 263 1.49 -0.84 1.58
N CYS A 264 2.76 -0.79 1.96
CA CYS A 264 3.20 -1.33 3.23
C CYS A 264 3.12 -0.20 4.25
N TYR A 265 2.38 -0.41 5.35
CA TYR A 265 2.35 0.50 6.49
C TYR A 265 3.76 0.84 7.03
N ALA A 266 4.76 0.02 6.67
CA ALA A 266 6.14 0.14 7.07
C ALA A 266 7.09 0.87 6.15
N PHE A 267 6.91 0.68 4.85
CA PHE A 267 7.92 1.04 3.85
C PHE A 267 7.33 1.98 2.78
N GLY A 268 6.12 2.50 3.02
CA GLY A 268 5.39 3.29 2.05
C GLY A 268 4.81 2.42 0.92
N THR A 269 4.58 3.03 -0.23
CA THR A 269 4.07 2.31 -1.40
C THR A 269 5.23 1.71 -2.19
N LYS A 270 5.22 0.39 -2.33
CA LYS A 270 6.12 -0.34 -3.22
C LYS A 270 5.40 -0.62 -4.53
N PHE A 271 6.05 -0.36 -5.66
CA PHE A 271 5.58 -0.73 -6.99
C PHE A 271 6.44 -1.87 -7.55
N SER A 272 5.82 -2.78 -8.30
CA SER A 272 6.56 -3.84 -8.99
C SER A 272 7.16 -3.30 -10.28
N GLU A 273 8.34 -3.80 -10.64
CA GLU A 273 8.95 -3.52 -11.94
C GLU A 273 8.16 -4.22 -13.06
N PRO A 274 8.13 -3.66 -14.28
CA PRO A 274 7.57 -4.37 -15.43
C PRO A 274 8.39 -5.61 -15.79
N ILE A 275 7.72 -6.72 -16.10
CA ILE A 275 8.35 -8.01 -16.38
C ILE A 275 7.74 -8.63 -17.64
N LYS A 276 8.57 -9.33 -18.42
CA LYS A 276 8.15 -10.12 -19.58
C LYS A 276 8.52 -11.59 -19.36
N ILE A 277 7.54 -12.48 -19.54
CA ILE A 277 7.67 -13.94 -19.34
C ILE A 277 7.32 -14.63 -20.65
N ASN A 278 8.22 -15.44 -21.19
CA ASN A 278 7.94 -16.29 -22.36
C ASN A 278 7.14 -17.53 -21.92
N LEU A 279 5.96 -17.72 -22.51
CA LEU A 279 5.05 -18.80 -22.14
C LEU A 279 5.31 -20.12 -22.90
N LEU A 280 6.04 -20.10 -24.03
CA LEU A 280 6.26 -21.31 -24.84
C LEU A 280 6.97 -22.44 -24.08
N PRO A 281 8.09 -22.19 -23.36
CA PRO A 281 8.79 -23.26 -22.64
C PRO A 281 7.91 -23.88 -21.56
N LEU A 282 7.13 -23.05 -20.86
CA LEU A 282 6.22 -23.48 -19.78
C LEU A 282 5.10 -24.36 -20.32
N ILE A 283 4.56 -24.03 -21.50
CA ILE A 283 3.56 -24.86 -22.17
C ILE A 283 4.18 -26.15 -22.71
N SER A 284 5.37 -26.10 -23.29
CA SER A 284 6.04 -27.32 -23.76
C SER A 284 6.33 -28.29 -22.61
N LEU A 285 6.78 -27.79 -21.46
CA LEU A 285 6.91 -28.56 -20.22
C LEU A 285 5.55 -29.12 -19.78
N ALA A 286 4.49 -28.30 -19.84
CA ALA A 286 3.13 -28.74 -19.55
C ALA A 286 2.61 -29.82 -20.52
N GLU A 287 3.06 -29.85 -21.77
CA GLU A 287 2.66 -30.83 -22.78
C GLU A 287 3.50 -32.12 -22.72
N ASN A 288 4.79 -32.04 -22.37
CA ASN A 288 5.67 -33.22 -22.27
C ASN A 288 5.28 -34.16 -21.13
N ASP A 289 4.74 -33.64 -20.02
CA ASP A 289 4.11 -34.48 -18.98
C ASP A 289 2.97 -35.35 -19.54
N LYS A 290 2.24 -34.90 -20.57
CA LYS A 290 1.15 -35.69 -21.17
C LYS A 290 1.71 -36.87 -21.96
N LYS A 291 2.90 -36.74 -22.57
CA LYS A 291 3.53 -37.81 -23.36
C LYS A 291 4.05 -38.96 -22.48
N HIS A 292 4.50 -38.67 -21.26
CA HIS A 292 4.90 -39.72 -20.30
C HIS A 292 3.72 -40.49 -19.68
N ILE A 293 2.49 -40.00 -19.83
CA ILE A 293 1.26 -40.66 -19.35
C ILE A 293 0.63 -41.54 -20.44
N HIS A 294 1.13 -41.50 -21.68
CA HIS A 294 0.53 -42.20 -22.83
C HIS A 294 1.47 -43.22 -23.48
N CYS A 295 2.05 -44.12 -22.68
CA CYS A 295 2.61 -45.39 -23.14
C CYS A 295 2.29 -46.49 -22.13
N ASN A 296 1.10 -47.08 -22.27
CA ASN A 296 0.84 -48.50 -22.02
C ASN A 296 -0.64 -48.78 -22.33
N GLU A 297 -1.00 -48.77 -23.62
CA GLU A 297 -2.17 -49.51 -24.09
C GLU A 297 -1.68 -50.78 -24.79
N LYS A 298 -1.73 -51.90 -24.06
CA LYS A 298 -2.04 -53.26 -24.54
C LYS A 298 -1.94 -54.26 -23.37
N GLY A 299 -3.07 -54.91 -23.06
CA GLY A 299 -3.05 -56.25 -22.44
C GLY A 299 -3.88 -56.45 -21.16
N SER A 300 -5.10 -56.96 -21.37
CA SER A 300 -5.88 -57.91 -20.52
C SER A 300 -6.24 -57.61 -19.05
N ILE A 301 -7.52 -57.90 -18.80
CA ILE A 301 -8.29 -57.96 -17.56
C ILE A 301 -7.69 -58.89 -16.51
N ASP A 302 -7.57 -58.45 -15.25
CA ASP A 302 -8.00 -59.26 -14.10
C ASP A 302 -8.39 -58.40 -12.88
N LYS A 303 -9.37 -58.88 -12.12
CA LYS A 303 -9.97 -58.26 -10.93
C LYS A 303 -9.29 -58.79 -9.66
N SER A 304 -8.68 -57.92 -8.87
CA SER A 304 -8.68 -58.05 -7.40
C SER A 304 -8.37 -56.72 -6.73
N ARG A 305 -9.16 -56.41 -5.70
CA ARG A 305 -8.99 -55.28 -4.79
C ARG A 305 -7.75 -55.53 -3.94
N GLU A 306 -6.81 -54.58 -3.93
CA GLU A 306 -6.02 -54.28 -2.75
C GLU A 306 -5.50 -52.84 -2.81
N SER A 307 -5.72 -52.12 -1.71
CA SER A 307 -5.41 -50.71 -1.50
C SER A 307 -3.90 -50.48 -1.41
N PHE A 308 -3.36 -49.59 -2.24
CA PHE A 308 -2.02 -49.04 -2.07
C PHE A 308 -2.06 -47.52 -1.88
N PRO A 309 -1.28 -46.96 -0.94
CA PRO A 309 -1.16 -45.52 -0.76
C PRO A 309 -0.27 -44.95 -1.89
N ILE A 310 -0.81 -44.03 -2.69
CA ILE A 310 0.01 -43.29 -3.67
C ILE A 310 0.75 -42.20 -2.90
N SER A 311 2.02 -42.45 -2.61
CA SER A 311 2.94 -41.43 -2.12
C SER A 311 3.33 -40.50 -3.27
N ASN A 312 3.19 -39.19 -3.05
CA ASN A 312 3.75 -38.16 -3.91
C ASN A 312 5.29 -38.28 -3.87
N LYS A 313 5.89 -38.86 -4.91
CA LYS A 313 7.33 -38.80 -5.14
C LYS A 313 7.68 -37.43 -5.72
N GLU A 314 8.39 -36.61 -4.96
CA GLU A 314 9.26 -35.57 -5.54
C GLU A 314 10.42 -36.28 -6.26
N LEU A 315 10.56 -36.07 -7.57
CA LEU A 315 11.65 -36.65 -8.36
C LEU A 315 12.90 -35.76 -8.27
N LYS A 316 13.99 -36.32 -7.70
CA LYS A 316 15.38 -35.83 -7.85
C LYS A 316 16.04 -36.55 -9.03
N LEU A 317 16.83 -35.83 -9.82
CA LEU A 317 17.72 -36.38 -10.85
C LEU A 317 19.20 -36.26 -10.42
N ILE A 318 19.96 -37.35 -10.60
CA ILE A 318 21.43 -37.49 -10.51
C ILE A 318 21.96 -37.61 -11.97
N GLY A 319 23.17 -37.08 -12.25
CA GLY A 319 23.81 -36.82 -13.58
C GLY A 319 23.95 -38.01 -14.56
N ASN A 320 24.49 -37.89 -15.78
CA ASN A 320 25.65 -37.15 -16.32
C ASN A 320 25.60 -37.04 -17.87
N GLY A 321 26.39 -36.14 -18.48
CA GLY A 321 27.00 -36.35 -19.81
C GLY A 321 26.99 -35.17 -20.79
N SER A 322 28.15 -34.51 -20.97
CA SER A 322 28.39 -33.35 -21.85
C SER A 322 28.76 -33.71 -23.30
N LEU A 323 28.66 -32.75 -24.22
CA LEU A 323 29.55 -32.61 -25.38
C LEU A 323 30.16 -31.20 -25.42
N LYS A 324 31.50 -31.15 -25.43
CA LYS A 324 32.39 -29.98 -25.50
C LYS A 324 32.79 -29.70 -26.95
N HIS A 325 33.12 -28.44 -27.25
CA HIS A 325 34.32 -27.89 -27.93
C HIS A 325 34.04 -26.37 -28.13
N ASP A 326 34.91 -25.39 -27.83
CA ASP A 326 36.37 -25.34 -27.82
C ASP A 326 36.97 -24.42 -26.73
N ILE A 327 38.29 -24.53 -26.62
CA ILE A 327 39.23 -24.03 -25.62
C ILE A 327 39.85 -22.70 -26.10
N ASP A 328 40.08 -21.76 -25.18
CA ASP A 328 41.38 -21.08 -25.09
C ASP A 328 41.66 -20.58 -23.67
N VAL A 329 42.93 -20.71 -23.27
CA VAL A 329 43.46 -20.62 -21.91
C VAL A 329 44.34 -19.38 -21.78
N GLU A 330 44.22 -18.63 -20.69
CA GLU A 330 45.38 -17.92 -20.12
C GLU A 330 45.29 -17.89 -18.58
N ALA A 331 46.41 -18.22 -17.93
CA ALA A 331 46.53 -18.45 -16.50
C ALA A 331 47.45 -17.42 -15.85
N SER A 332 47.18 -17.03 -14.60
CA SER A 332 48.22 -16.55 -13.68
C SER A 332 47.96 -16.95 -12.22
N VAL A 333 49.02 -17.56 -11.66
CA VAL A 333 49.32 -18.24 -10.38
C VAL A 333 49.25 -17.32 -9.14
N VAL A 334 49.16 -17.68 -7.84
CA VAL A 334 48.61 -18.71 -6.92
C VAL A 334 49.15 -18.36 -5.52
N ASN A 335 48.36 -18.53 -4.45
CA ASN A 335 48.76 -19.02 -3.11
C ASN A 335 47.50 -19.07 -2.21
N THR A 336 47.06 -20.15 -1.57
CA THR A 336 47.67 -21.44 -1.18
C THR A 336 46.59 -22.53 -1.07
N GLY A 337 46.86 -23.74 -1.57
CA GLY A 337 46.42 -24.98 -0.91
C GLY A 337 45.62 -26.03 -1.71
N ILE A 338 46.37 -26.97 -2.31
CA ILE A 338 46.10 -28.43 -2.47
C ILE A 338 45.37 -28.93 -3.75
N ARG A 339 46.23 -29.43 -4.65
CA ARG A 339 46.24 -30.64 -5.52
C ARG A 339 44.99 -31.08 -6.30
N TRP A 340 45.17 -31.13 -7.63
CA TRP A 340 44.48 -32.04 -8.54
C TRP A 340 45.45 -33.14 -9.02
N LEU A 341 44.96 -34.38 -9.10
CA LEU A 341 45.61 -35.50 -9.76
C LEU A 341 44.58 -36.11 -10.72
N LEU A 342 44.96 -36.19 -11.99
CA LEU A 342 44.11 -36.49 -13.14
C LEU A 342 44.75 -37.64 -13.92
N ARG A 343 44.00 -38.73 -14.16
CA ARG A 343 44.10 -39.76 -15.24
C ARG A 343 43.34 -41.05 -14.82
N ILE A 344 42.62 -41.86 -15.62
CA ILE A 344 42.50 -42.18 -17.07
C ILE A 344 41.08 -42.75 -17.36
N GLY A 345 40.63 -42.71 -18.63
CA GLY A 345 39.42 -43.36 -19.21
C GLY A 345 39.32 -44.90 -19.05
N PHE A 346 38.29 -45.61 -19.54
CA PHE A 346 37.58 -45.57 -20.84
C PHE A 346 36.27 -46.42 -20.81
N PHE A 347 35.40 -46.19 -21.80
CA PHE A 347 34.41 -47.08 -22.49
C PHE A 347 33.11 -47.61 -21.83
N ASP A 348 32.08 -47.66 -22.69
CA ASP A 348 30.74 -48.24 -22.56
C ASP A 348 30.76 -49.76 -22.79
N LEU A 349 29.78 -50.48 -22.24
CA LEU A 349 29.74 -51.94 -22.12
C LEU A 349 29.59 -52.69 -23.45
N ASN A 350 30.40 -53.74 -23.62
CA ASN A 350 29.85 -55.05 -24.00
C ASN A 350 30.62 -56.20 -23.33
N GLU A 351 29.86 -57.21 -22.92
CA GLU A 351 30.23 -58.56 -22.43
C GLU A 351 30.71 -58.78 -20.97
N ASN A 352 29.83 -59.49 -20.26
CA ASN A 352 30.07 -60.69 -19.44
C ASN A 352 30.82 -60.66 -18.10
N MET A 353 30.23 -61.45 -17.20
CA MET A 353 30.82 -62.22 -16.08
C MET A 353 30.95 -61.57 -14.70
N GLN A 354 29.99 -61.96 -13.86
CA GLN A 354 30.16 -62.71 -12.59
C GLN A 354 31.11 -62.21 -11.49
N ASN A 355 30.51 -62.20 -10.29
CA ASN A 355 31.09 -62.55 -8.99
C ASN A 355 32.22 -61.66 -8.46
N LEU A 356 31.94 -60.91 -7.39
CA LEU A 356 32.37 -61.28 -6.03
C LEU A 356 31.89 -60.21 -5.04
N GLY A 357 31.19 -60.68 -4.02
CA GLY A 357 30.69 -59.83 -2.95
C GLY A 357 31.78 -59.31 -2.03
N ARG A 358 31.45 -58.25 -1.30
CA ARG A 358 31.60 -58.19 0.15
C ARG A 358 30.85 -56.99 0.71
N THR A 359 29.96 -57.33 1.62
CA THR A 359 29.24 -56.51 2.59
C THR A 359 30.17 -55.61 3.39
N TYR A 360 29.76 -54.35 3.61
CA TYR A 360 29.94 -53.68 4.91
C TYR A 360 28.76 -52.74 5.17
N SER A 361 28.11 -52.99 6.30
CA SER A 361 27.01 -52.21 6.86
C SER A 361 27.54 -50.94 7.56
N LYS A 362 26.75 -49.87 7.54
CA LYS A 362 26.30 -49.18 8.75
C LYS A 362 25.30 -48.09 8.39
N SER A 363 24.12 -48.22 8.99
CA SER A 363 23.16 -47.13 9.19
C SER A 363 23.83 -45.98 9.93
N LEU A 364 23.63 -44.76 9.46
CA LEU A 364 23.49 -43.62 10.35
C LEU A 364 22.37 -42.72 9.81
N ASP A 365 21.31 -42.73 10.58
CA ASP A 365 20.11 -41.91 10.51
C ASP A 365 20.53 -40.46 10.77
N GLU A 366 20.43 -39.56 9.79
CA GLU A 366 20.51 -38.13 10.04
C GLU A 366 19.70 -37.34 9.00
N ARG A 367 18.54 -36.85 9.46
CA ARG A 367 17.68 -35.90 8.77
C ARG A 367 18.43 -34.58 8.59
N LEU A 368 18.80 -34.24 7.36
CA LEU A 368 19.26 -32.89 7.00
C LEU A 368 18.20 -32.17 6.16
N LEU A 369 17.75 -31.06 6.74
CA LEU A 369 16.72 -30.14 6.27
C LEU A 369 17.09 -29.45 4.94
N LEU A 370 16.05 -29.13 4.16
CA LEU A 370 16.06 -28.24 2.99
C LEU A 370 16.59 -26.83 3.33
N LYS A 371 17.90 -26.69 3.45
CA LYS A 371 18.61 -25.42 3.24
C LYS A 371 19.71 -25.69 2.22
N ASP A 372 19.92 -24.70 1.37
CA ASP A 372 20.99 -24.60 0.37
C ASP A 372 20.67 -25.17 -1.02
N ILE A 373 19.70 -24.54 -1.69
CA ILE A 373 19.85 -24.29 -3.12
C ILE A 373 20.47 -22.90 -3.27
N SER A 374 21.69 -22.87 -3.80
CA SER A 374 22.44 -21.62 -4.00
C SER A 374 21.75 -20.69 -5.01
N GLU A 375 21.89 -19.38 -4.79
CA GLU A 375 21.35 -18.30 -5.63
C GLU A 375 21.77 -18.44 -7.12
N SER A 376 22.91 -19.06 -7.38
CA SER A 376 23.42 -19.37 -8.73
C SER A 376 22.60 -20.43 -9.49
N THR A 377 22.01 -21.40 -8.79
CA THR A 377 21.21 -22.46 -9.43
C THR A 377 19.85 -21.92 -9.85
N ALA A 378 19.23 -21.05 -9.05
CA ALA A 378 17.97 -20.38 -9.39
C ALA A 378 18.15 -19.39 -10.56
N LEU A 379 19.28 -18.67 -10.61
CA LEU A 379 19.58 -17.71 -11.67
C LEU A 379 19.77 -18.38 -13.05
N ASN A 380 20.32 -19.59 -13.10
CA ASN A 380 20.51 -20.33 -14.35
C ASN A 380 19.19 -20.85 -14.93
N THR A 381 18.30 -21.37 -14.08
CA THR A 381 16.95 -21.81 -14.49
C THR A 381 16.14 -20.68 -15.13
N LEU A 382 16.32 -19.45 -14.67
CA LEU A 382 15.63 -18.28 -15.24
C LEU A 382 16.16 -17.82 -16.58
N LYS A 383 17.48 -17.90 -16.79
CA LYS A 383 18.10 -17.61 -18.08
C LYS A 383 17.67 -18.64 -19.12
N GLU A 384 17.54 -19.91 -18.73
CA GLU A 384 17.01 -20.98 -19.58
C GLU A 384 15.51 -20.82 -19.91
N CYS A 385 14.74 -20.16 -19.03
CA CYS A 385 13.31 -19.86 -19.25
C CYS A 385 13.04 -18.56 -20.04
N GLY A 386 14.09 -17.84 -20.49
CA GLY A 386 13.95 -16.66 -21.34
C GLY A 386 13.29 -15.44 -20.69
N ALA A 387 13.23 -15.37 -19.35
CA ALA A 387 12.71 -14.22 -18.64
C ALA A 387 13.67 -13.05 -18.73
N MET A 388 13.20 -11.89 -19.21
CA MET A 388 14.01 -10.68 -19.36
C MET A 388 13.34 -9.51 -18.64
N LYS A 389 14.13 -8.75 -17.88
CA LYS A 389 13.72 -7.43 -17.38
C LYS A 389 13.68 -6.47 -18.56
N LEU A 390 12.60 -5.70 -18.70
CA LEU A 390 12.50 -4.66 -19.72
C LEU A 390 13.29 -3.44 -19.25
N GLU A 391 14.22 -2.95 -20.07
CA GLU A 391 15.03 -1.75 -19.78
C GLU A 391 14.29 -0.48 -20.23
N ASP A 392 14.23 0.51 -19.35
CA ASP A 392 13.65 1.83 -19.63
C ASP A 392 14.76 2.81 -20.04
N ASP A 393 14.96 3.00 -21.35
CA ASP A 393 15.91 3.97 -21.89
C ASP A 393 15.45 5.45 -21.77
N GLY A 394 14.30 5.71 -21.11
CA GLY A 394 13.90 7.05 -20.68
C GLY A 394 14.58 7.50 -19.38
N VAL A 395 15.31 6.63 -18.70
CA VAL A 395 16.05 6.96 -17.48
C VAL A 395 17.44 6.39 -17.59
N LYS A 396 18.44 7.25 -17.86
CA LYS A 396 19.82 6.94 -17.48
C LYS A 396 19.79 6.48 -16.02
N VAL A 397 19.95 5.18 -15.79
CA VAL A 397 20.09 4.62 -14.44
C VAL A 397 21.44 5.11 -13.92
N LYS A 398 21.46 6.31 -13.34
CA LYS A 398 22.25 6.49 -12.13
C LYS A 398 21.80 5.36 -11.23
N LYS A 399 22.73 4.49 -10.77
CA LYS A 399 22.45 3.49 -9.72
C LYS A 399 21.43 4.10 -8.78
N GLY A 400 20.22 3.55 -8.76
CA GLY A 400 19.12 4.13 -8.00
C GLY A 400 19.63 4.41 -6.60
N PRO A 401 19.32 5.57 -6.01
CA PRO A 401 19.90 5.94 -4.71
C PRO A 401 19.68 4.77 -3.75
N ILE A 402 20.78 4.23 -3.22
CA ILE A 402 20.73 3.19 -2.18
C ILE A 402 19.73 3.71 -1.15
N SER A 403 18.72 2.89 -0.81
CA SER A 403 17.71 3.36 0.12
C SER A 403 18.41 3.82 1.40
N PRO A 404 18.01 4.95 2.00
CA PRO A 404 18.58 5.43 3.26
C PRO A 404 18.77 4.33 4.33
N LEU A 405 17.84 3.38 4.38
CA LEU A 405 17.88 2.23 5.27
C LEU A 405 18.99 1.24 4.89
N LYS A 406 19.11 0.91 3.60
CA LYS A 406 20.17 0.00 3.12
C LYS A 406 21.55 0.64 3.28
N ALA A 407 21.70 1.91 2.93
CA ALA A 407 22.93 2.67 3.10
C ALA A 407 23.36 2.72 4.58
N MET A 408 22.42 2.99 5.49
CA MET A 408 22.68 3.01 6.92
C MET A 408 23.09 1.62 7.43
N LYS A 409 22.37 0.56 7.03
CA LYS A 409 22.70 -0.81 7.46
C LYS A 409 24.08 -1.24 7.00
N GLU A 410 24.44 -0.99 5.74
CA GLU A 410 25.76 -1.33 5.19
C GLU A 410 26.87 -0.53 5.88
N ALA A 411 26.68 0.78 6.05
CA ALA A 411 27.68 1.63 6.68
C ALA A 411 27.88 1.30 8.17
N VAL A 412 26.81 1.01 8.91
CA VAL A 412 26.89 0.63 10.32
C VAL A 412 27.43 -0.80 10.48
N ALA A 413 27.09 -1.73 9.59
CA ALA A 413 27.66 -3.09 9.60
C ALA A 413 29.18 -3.07 9.41
N SER A 414 29.68 -2.29 8.46
CA SER A 414 31.12 -2.11 8.24
C SER A 414 31.81 -1.49 9.47
N LEU A 415 31.14 -0.57 10.17
CA LEU A 415 31.65 0.05 11.39
C LEU A 415 31.71 -0.94 12.57
N VAL A 416 30.67 -1.77 12.73
CA VAL A 416 30.61 -2.84 13.75
C VAL A 416 31.75 -3.84 13.54
N GLU A 417 31.97 -4.28 12.30
CA GLU A 417 33.06 -5.17 11.93
C GLU A 417 34.43 -4.55 12.22
N HIS A 418 34.66 -3.31 11.78
CA HIS A 418 35.93 -2.61 12.00
C HIS A 418 36.24 -2.38 13.49
N LYS A 419 35.22 -2.16 14.33
CA LYS A 419 35.38 -1.99 15.78
C LYS A 419 35.40 -3.30 16.57
N GLY A 420 35.26 -4.45 15.90
CA GLY A 420 35.24 -5.77 16.56
C GLY A 420 34.02 -5.97 17.47
N LEU A 421 32.91 -5.31 17.17
CA LEU A 421 31.69 -5.40 17.97
C LEU A 421 30.79 -6.57 17.53
N PRO A 422 29.95 -7.12 18.42
CA PRO A 422 29.06 -8.23 18.09
C PRO A 422 28.06 -7.91 16.96
N THR A 423 27.92 -8.81 15.98
CA THR A 423 27.04 -8.60 14.82
C THR A 423 25.55 -8.58 15.15
N ASN A 424 25.14 -9.17 16.28
CA ASN A 424 23.75 -9.11 16.78
C ASN A 424 23.31 -7.70 17.13
N LEU A 425 24.25 -6.75 17.37
CA LEU A 425 23.91 -5.34 17.52
C LEU A 425 23.12 -4.80 16.31
N LEU A 426 23.33 -5.34 15.11
CA LEU A 426 22.62 -4.89 13.90
C LEU A 426 21.10 -5.11 13.95
N GLU A 427 20.60 -5.92 14.88
CA GLU A 427 19.17 -6.10 15.15
C GLU A 427 18.53 -4.88 15.83
N ASP A 428 19.32 -4.08 16.56
CA ASP A 428 18.90 -2.83 17.24
C ASP A 428 18.76 -1.64 16.26
N LEU A 429 19.07 -1.84 14.98
CA LEU A 429 18.99 -0.78 13.98
C LEU A 429 17.53 -0.41 13.68
N PRO A 430 17.22 0.89 13.53
CA PRO A 430 15.86 1.33 13.23
C PRO A 430 15.41 0.80 11.87
N SER A 431 14.22 0.23 11.82
CA SER A 431 13.56 -0.13 10.55
C SER A 431 12.78 1.04 9.93
N ARG A 432 12.47 2.07 10.72
CA ARG A 432 11.76 3.30 10.32
C ARG A 432 12.19 4.48 11.19
N TRP A 433 11.96 5.69 10.71
CA TRP A 433 12.13 6.95 11.43
C TRP A 433 11.14 7.99 10.93
N GLN A 434 10.92 9.04 11.72
CA GLN A 434 10.07 10.17 11.36
C GLN A 434 10.93 11.32 10.82
N ARG A 435 10.40 12.12 9.90
CA ARG A 435 10.99 13.42 9.54
C ARG A 435 10.08 14.52 10.05
N LEU A 436 10.65 15.42 10.84
CA LEU A 436 9.99 16.56 11.46
C LEU A 436 10.70 17.82 10.96
N GLY A 437 10.12 18.47 9.96
CA GLY A 437 10.80 19.54 9.23
C GLY A 437 12.17 19.09 8.72
N GLY A 438 13.22 19.82 9.13
CA GLY A 438 14.61 19.52 8.78
C GLY A 438 15.34 18.55 9.72
N ILE A 439 14.64 17.89 10.64
CA ILE A 439 15.22 16.92 11.59
C ILE A 439 14.68 15.51 11.28
N VAL A 440 15.55 14.50 11.34
CA VAL A 440 15.14 13.09 11.33
C VAL A 440 15.13 12.57 12.77
N VAL A 441 14.04 11.93 13.17
CA VAL A 441 13.79 11.42 14.52
C VAL A 441 13.75 9.89 14.50
N LEU A 442 14.73 9.28 15.14
CA LEU A 442 14.83 7.84 15.35
C LEU A 442 13.89 7.38 16.48
N PRO A 443 13.29 6.18 16.38
CA PRO A 443 12.52 5.58 17.47
C PRO A 443 13.35 5.44 18.75
N VAL A 444 12.71 5.52 19.92
CA VAL A 444 13.33 5.25 21.22
C VAL A 444 13.89 3.83 21.33
N THR A 445 13.42 2.92 20.48
CA THR A 445 13.89 1.53 20.41
C THR A 445 15.19 1.33 19.66
N SER A 446 15.78 2.40 19.11
CA SER A 446 16.96 2.31 18.26
C SER A 446 18.24 2.42 19.07
N PHE A 447 19.24 1.60 18.76
CA PHE A 447 20.57 1.64 19.38
C PHE A 447 20.49 1.58 20.92
N LYS A 448 19.83 0.53 21.44
CA LYS A 448 19.55 0.39 22.88
C LYS A 448 20.71 -0.22 23.63
N ASP A 449 21.43 -1.13 23.00
CA ASP A 449 22.56 -1.80 23.64
C ASP A 449 23.66 -0.80 24.06
N PRO A 450 24.14 -0.82 25.32
CA PRO A 450 25.21 0.06 25.78
C PRO A 450 26.51 -0.03 24.97
N ALA A 451 26.75 -1.14 24.27
CA ALA A 451 27.92 -1.33 23.40
C ALA A 451 28.00 -0.28 22.28
N TRP A 452 26.87 0.31 21.86
CA TRP A 452 26.85 1.40 20.88
C TRP A 452 27.62 2.65 21.36
N ASN A 453 27.72 2.86 22.68
CA ASN A 453 28.48 3.98 23.24
C ASN A 453 29.99 3.88 22.97
N LEU A 454 30.52 2.67 22.71
CA LEU A 454 31.93 2.44 22.39
C LEU A 454 32.33 3.01 21.02
N ILE A 455 31.38 3.20 20.11
CA ILE A 455 31.62 3.81 18.79
C ILE A 455 31.66 5.34 18.90
N GLY A 456 30.95 5.92 19.88
CA GLY A 456 30.94 7.37 20.13
C GLY A 456 30.27 8.19 19.02
N LYS A 457 30.71 9.44 18.85
CA LYS A 457 30.06 10.43 17.95
C LYS A 457 30.14 10.06 16.46
N GLU A 458 31.09 9.22 16.06
CA GLU A 458 31.28 8.77 14.68
C GLU A 458 30.05 8.01 14.14
N LEU A 459 29.41 7.20 15.00
CA LEU A 459 28.18 6.46 14.67
C LEU A 459 27.11 7.37 14.09
N TRP A 460 26.81 8.46 14.81
CA TRP A 460 25.70 9.33 14.46
C TRP A 460 25.95 10.12 13.18
N SER A 461 27.21 10.50 12.92
CA SER A 461 27.60 11.13 11.65
C SER A 461 27.36 10.19 10.46
N ILE A 462 27.73 8.91 10.60
CA ILE A 462 27.52 7.89 9.57
C ILE A 462 26.03 7.65 9.35
N VAL A 463 25.24 7.52 10.42
CA VAL A 463 23.79 7.33 10.33
C VAL A 463 23.12 8.54 9.67
N ALA A 464 23.47 9.76 10.08
CA ALA A 464 22.92 10.99 9.51
C ALA A 464 23.25 11.12 8.01
N LYS A 465 24.51 10.88 7.62
CA LYS A 465 24.96 10.88 6.23
C LYS A 465 24.22 9.83 5.40
N SER A 466 24.07 8.62 5.94
CA SER A 466 23.38 7.51 5.27
C SER A 466 21.90 7.79 5.05
N ILE A 467 21.25 8.49 6.00
CA ILE A 467 19.84 8.85 5.91
C ILE A 467 19.61 10.15 5.11
N GLY A 468 20.68 10.84 4.74
CA GLY A 468 20.61 12.11 4.00
C GLY A 468 20.03 13.23 4.85
N THR A 469 20.51 13.38 6.08
CA THR A 469 20.14 14.47 6.99
C THR A 469 21.36 15.10 7.62
N ASN A 470 21.28 16.40 7.88
CA ASN A 470 22.29 17.14 8.65
C ASN A 470 21.89 17.27 10.12
N ARG A 471 20.65 16.91 10.46
CA ARG A 471 20.14 16.91 11.83
C ARG A 471 19.43 15.60 12.14
N LEU A 472 19.90 14.93 13.18
CA LEU A 472 19.44 13.62 13.62
C LEU A 472 19.13 13.70 15.11
N ALA A 473 18.00 13.15 15.49
CA ALA A 473 17.55 13.10 16.86
C ALA A 473 16.97 11.71 17.17
N ARG A 474 16.81 11.38 18.45
CA ARG A 474 16.17 10.17 18.92
C ARG A 474 15.05 10.52 19.90
N GLN A 475 13.92 9.82 19.80
CA GLN A 475 12.83 9.98 20.76
C GLN A 475 13.31 9.65 22.17
N GLY A 476 13.04 10.54 23.12
CA GLY A 476 13.23 10.24 24.54
C GLY A 476 12.01 9.56 25.16
N LEU A 477 12.16 9.17 26.42
CA LEU A 477 11.06 8.69 27.25
C LEU A 477 10.17 9.87 27.65
N VAL A 478 8.85 9.74 27.55
CA VAL A 478 7.91 10.81 27.95
C VAL A 478 8.07 11.06 29.45
N ALA A 479 8.46 12.28 29.83
CA ALA A 479 8.55 12.67 31.24
C ALA A 479 7.14 12.82 31.83
N SER A 480 6.94 12.40 33.07
CA SER A 480 5.68 12.57 33.80
C SER A 480 5.59 13.96 34.46
N THR A 481 6.06 15.00 33.78
CA THR A 481 5.82 16.38 34.19
C THR A 481 4.41 16.75 33.72
N GLY A 482 3.67 17.61 34.45
CA GLY A 482 2.28 17.98 34.11
C GLY A 482 2.10 18.67 32.75
N THR A 483 3.19 18.84 31.99
CA THR A 483 3.29 19.40 30.64
C THR A 483 3.66 18.30 29.64
N ARG A 484 3.15 18.44 28.42
CA ARG A 484 3.48 17.56 27.27
C ARG A 484 4.86 17.91 26.71
N ASP A 485 5.90 17.73 27.52
CA ASP A 485 7.26 18.09 27.15
C ASP A 485 7.85 17.06 26.20
N SER A 486 8.52 17.54 25.15
CA SER A 486 9.31 16.66 24.31
C SER A 486 10.61 16.30 25.04
N THR A 487 11.02 15.03 24.94
CA THR A 487 12.32 14.55 25.45
C THR A 487 13.25 14.13 24.32
N LEU A 488 13.01 14.67 23.13
CA LEU A 488 13.80 14.41 21.94
C LEU A 488 15.28 14.78 22.16
N GLU A 489 16.16 13.81 21.97
CA GLU A 489 17.61 13.96 22.12
C GLU A 489 18.25 14.27 20.76
N ILE A 490 18.97 15.39 20.63
CA ILE A 490 19.73 15.71 19.41
C ILE A 490 21.03 14.90 19.39
N LEU A 491 21.18 14.05 18.38
CA LEU A 491 22.36 13.20 18.15
C LEU A 491 23.35 13.85 17.18
N VAL A 492 22.84 14.57 16.17
CA VAL A 492 23.60 15.35 15.19
C VAL A 492 22.84 16.63 14.90
N GLY A 493 23.55 17.75 14.83
CA GLY A 493 22.96 19.06 14.53
C GLY A 493 23.20 20.08 15.61
N ASP A 494 22.68 21.27 15.37
CA ASP A 494 22.88 22.50 16.13
C ASP A 494 21.76 22.76 17.16
N ASN A 495 20.51 22.51 16.79
CA ASN A 495 19.34 22.75 17.63
C ASN A 495 18.11 21.92 17.22
N GLY A 496 17.05 22.00 18.05
CA GLY A 496 15.78 21.33 17.84
C GLY A 496 14.75 22.08 17.01
N TRP A 497 15.06 23.28 16.49
CA TRP A 497 14.08 24.09 15.77
C TRP A 497 13.73 23.51 14.40
N VAL A 498 12.44 23.33 14.18
CA VAL A 498 11.87 22.75 12.96
C VAL A 498 10.78 23.64 12.41
N GLU A 499 10.62 23.61 11.09
CA GLU A 499 9.54 24.28 10.39
C GLU A 499 8.63 23.24 9.72
N HIS A 500 7.34 23.53 9.74
CA HIS A 500 6.31 22.71 9.12
C HIS A 500 5.24 23.60 8.48
N ARG A 501 4.91 23.37 7.21
CA ARG A 501 3.81 24.06 6.54
C ARG A 501 2.58 23.17 6.42
N GLU A 502 1.45 23.66 6.90
CA GLU A 502 0.16 22.98 6.85
C GLU A 502 -0.91 23.99 6.44
N ASN A 503 -1.71 23.69 5.41
CA ASN A 503 -2.79 24.57 4.97
C ASN A 503 -2.35 26.03 4.67
N GLY A 504 -1.11 26.22 4.22
CA GLY A 504 -0.51 27.53 3.96
C GLY A 504 -0.09 28.31 5.21
N ILE A 505 -0.17 27.70 6.39
CA ILE A 505 0.31 28.25 7.66
C ILE A 505 1.68 27.63 7.96
N LEU A 506 2.64 28.45 8.38
CA LEU A 506 3.96 28.04 8.83
C LEU A 506 3.97 27.86 10.35
N TYR A 507 4.34 26.68 10.81
CA TYR A 507 4.57 26.36 12.22
C TYR A 507 6.07 26.11 12.44
N SER A 508 6.66 26.87 13.33
CA SER A 508 8.04 26.78 13.80
C SER A 508 8.02 26.54 15.30
N PHE A 509 8.78 25.55 15.77
CA PHE A 509 8.88 25.20 17.18
C PHE A 509 10.16 24.40 17.46
N ASP A 510 10.60 24.39 18.72
CA ASP A 510 11.67 23.52 19.16
C ASP A 510 11.13 22.12 19.44
N ALA A 511 11.47 21.16 18.59
CA ALA A 511 11.05 19.77 18.71
C ALA A 511 11.64 19.05 19.94
N THR A 512 12.64 19.62 20.60
CA THR A 512 13.20 19.11 21.86
C THR A 512 12.46 19.62 23.09
N LYS A 513 11.56 20.60 22.92
CA LYS A 513 10.81 21.23 24.02
C LYS A 513 9.30 21.08 23.86
N CYS A 514 8.79 21.10 22.63
CA CYS A 514 7.37 21.08 22.33
C CYS A 514 7.00 19.83 21.50
N MET A 515 5.90 19.18 21.88
CA MET A 515 5.28 18.15 21.04
C MET A 515 4.45 18.78 19.92
N PHE A 516 4.43 18.16 18.73
CA PHE A 516 3.55 18.53 17.60
C PHE A 516 2.58 17.40 17.22
N SER A 517 1.28 17.69 17.28
CA SER A 517 0.24 16.72 16.95
C SER A 517 -0.14 16.78 15.47
N TRP A 518 0.30 15.78 14.71
CA TRP A 518 -0.02 15.59 13.29
C TRP A 518 -1.47 15.15 13.03
N GLY A 519 -2.14 14.57 14.04
CA GLY A 519 -3.40 13.85 13.84
C GLY A 519 -4.65 14.71 13.71
N ASN A 520 -4.57 16.02 13.96
CA ASN A 520 -5.76 16.90 14.04
C ASN A 520 -5.94 17.78 12.80
N LEU A 521 -5.35 17.37 11.66
CA LEU A 521 -5.37 18.17 10.43
C LEU A 521 -6.80 18.48 9.96
N SER A 522 -7.71 17.50 9.95
CA SER A 522 -9.11 17.72 9.55
C SER A 522 -9.77 18.81 10.38
N GLU A 523 -9.56 18.81 11.69
CA GLU A 523 -10.14 19.80 12.59
C GLU A 523 -9.54 21.19 12.43
N LYS A 524 -8.21 21.30 12.28
CA LYS A 524 -7.58 22.59 11.95
C LYS A 524 -8.09 23.15 10.63
N ARG A 525 -8.34 22.27 9.63
CA ARG A 525 -8.99 22.69 8.38
C ARG A 525 -10.40 23.20 8.65
N ARG A 526 -11.20 22.51 9.47
CA ARG A 526 -12.57 22.94 9.80
C ARG A 526 -12.57 24.33 10.43
N MET A 527 -11.73 24.57 11.43
CA MET A 527 -11.56 25.90 12.06
C MET A 527 -11.13 26.96 11.04
N ALA A 528 -10.23 26.61 10.11
CA ALA A 528 -9.77 27.51 9.05
C ALA A 528 -10.86 27.90 8.01
N HIS A 529 -11.98 27.17 7.91
CA HIS A 529 -13.06 27.48 6.96
C HIS A 529 -14.21 28.31 7.57
N LEU A 530 -14.15 28.62 8.87
CA LEU A 530 -15.09 29.53 9.49
C LEU A 530 -14.90 30.96 8.95
N ASP A 531 -15.94 31.78 8.97
CA ASP A 531 -15.83 33.22 8.70
C ASP A 531 -15.86 33.97 10.03
N CYS A 532 -14.69 34.39 10.50
CA CYS A 532 -14.50 35.01 11.81
C CYS A 532 -14.12 36.50 11.71
N ARG A 533 -14.33 37.16 10.56
CA ARG A 533 -13.83 38.53 10.28
C ARG A 533 -14.14 39.58 11.35
N ASP A 534 -15.29 39.46 11.99
CA ASP A 534 -15.75 40.39 13.03
C ASP A 534 -15.68 39.81 14.46
N GLU A 535 -15.13 38.60 14.61
CA GLU A 535 -15.12 37.86 15.88
C GLU A 535 -13.80 38.05 16.64
N VAL A 536 -13.93 38.27 17.95
CA VAL A 536 -12.84 38.14 18.92
C VAL A 536 -12.84 36.72 19.47
N ILE A 537 -11.71 36.03 19.40
CA ILE A 537 -11.58 34.63 19.82
C ILE A 537 -10.65 34.53 21.02
N VAL A 538 -11.00 33.68 21.99
CA VAL A 538 -10.10 33.29 23.08
C VAL A 538 -9.72 31.83 22.90
N ASP A 539 -8.44 31.55 22.66
CA ASP A 539 -7.87 30.20 22.63
C ASP A 539 -7.25 29.90 24.00
N LEU A 540 -7.87 29.02 24.79
CA LEU A 540 -7.43 28.75 26.16
C LEU A 540 -6.21 27.82 26.25
N PHE A 541 -5.82 27.19 25.14
CA PHE A 541 -4.74 26.22 25.07
C PHE A 541 -3.98 26.36 23.74
N ALA A 542 -3.37 27.52 23.54
CA ALA A 542 -2.89 27.93 22.22
C ALA A 542 -1.74 27.05 21.70
N GLY A 543 -0.90 26.50 22.58
CA GLY A 543 0.31 25.78 22.20
C GLY A 543 1.21 26.67 21.36
N ILE A 544 1.72 26.12 20.27
CA ILE A 544 2.49 26.87 19.27
C ILE A 544 1.60 27.61 18.26
N GLY A 545 0.28 27.65 18.50
CA GLY A 545 -0.73 28.26 17.64
C GLY A 545 -1.58 27.26 16.87
N TYR A 546 -1.90 26.10 17.46
CA TYR A 546 -2.58 25.00 16.76
C TYR A 546 -3.89 25.42 16.12
N PHE A 547 -4.74 26.15 16.86
CA PHE A 547 -6.01 26.69 16.39
C PHE A 547 -5.98 28.21 16.25
N THR A 548 -5.24 28.90 17.11
CA THR A 548 -4.93 30.34 16.98
C THR A 548 -4.53 30.75 15.55
N LEU A 549 -3.58 30.05 14.91
CA LEU A 549 -3.13 30.43 13.56
C LEU A 549 -4.19 30.13 12.47
N PRO A 550 -4.87 28.97 12.45
CA PRO A 550 -6.03 28.77 11.58
C PRO A 550 -7.08 29.87 11.66
N PHE A 551 -7.42 30.30 12.88
CA PHE A 551 -8.37 31.40 13.08
C PHE A 551 -7.88 32.71 12.48
N LEU A 552 -6.62 33.08 12.72
CA LEU A 552 -6.05 34.34 12.24
C LEU A 552 -5.80 34.37 10.72
N VAL A 553 -5.20 33.31 10.17
CA VAL A 553 -4.68 33.28 8.80
C VAL A 553 -5.77 32.91 7.79
N ARG A 554 -6.71 32.03 8.16
CA ARG A 554 -7.69 31.46 7.22
C ARG A 554 -9.12 31.87 7.53
N ALA A 555 -9.53 31.78 8.79
CA ALA A 555 -10.86 32.26 9.21
C ALA A 555 -10.93 33.79 9.32
N ASN A 556 -9.77 34.46 9.24
CA ASN A 556 -9.60 35.90 9.25
C ASN A 556 -10.14 36.58 10.52
N ALA A 557 -10.01 35.93 11.68
CA ALA A 557 -10.45 36.44 12.98
C ALA A 557 -10.01 37.90 13.24
N LYS A 558 -10.90 38.73 13.78
CA LYS A 558 -10.57 40.14 14.09
C LYS A 558 -9.39 40.25 15.05
N GLN A 559 -9.47 39.48 16.14
CA GLN A 559 -8.43 39.41 17.17
C GLN A 559 -8.49 38.06 17.87
N VAL A 560 -7.33 37.53 18.28
CA VAL A 560 -7.24 36.32 19.11
C VAL A 560 -6.46 36.60 20.39
N TYR A 561 -7.02 36.20 21.53
CA TYR A 561 -6.29 36.08 22.80
C TYR A 561 -5.85 34.63 22.97
N ALA A 562 -4.54 34.40 22.97
CA ALA A 562 -3.95 33.07 22.99
C ALA A 562 -3.33 32.81 24.37
N CYS A 563 -3.95 31.94 25.17
CA CYS A 563 -3.45 31.57 26.49
C CYS A 563 -2.49 30.37 26.36
N GLU A 564 -1.27 30.51 26.87
CA GLU A 564 -0.27 29.45 26.87
C GLU A 564 0.67 29.59 28.07
N TRP A 565 0.89 28.50 28.80
CA TRP A 565 1.69 28.51 30.03
C TRP A 565 3.10 27.92 29.86
N ASN A 566 3.37 27.19 28.77
CA ASN A 566 4.67 26.60 28.50
C ASN A 566 5.53 27.66 27.80
N PRO A 567 6.61 28.14 28.44
CA PRO A 567 7.42 29.22 27.89
C PRO A 567 8.05 28.88 26.53
N HIS A 568 8.33 27.60 26.26
CA HIS A 568 8.84 27.17 24.95
C HIS A 568 7.76 27.22 23.86
N ALA A 569 6.50 26.91 24.22
CA ALA A 569 5.38 27.01 23.29
C ALA A 569 5.02 28.48 23.03
N VAL A 570 5.12 29.35 24.04
CA VAL A 570 5.00 30.81 23.91
C VAL A 570 6.03 31.35 22.92
N GLU A 571 7.31 31.00 23.09
CA GLU A 571 8.38 31.44 22.18
C GLU A 571 8.09 31.01 20.72
N ALA A 572 7.67 29.76 20.54
CA ALA A 572 7.27 29.24 19.24
C ALA A 572 6.05 29.97 18.66
N LEU A 573 5.03 30.25 19.48
CA LEU A 573 3.84 30.98 19.07
C LEU A 573 4.18 32.41 18.61
N HIS A 574 5.01 33.14 19.35
CA HIS A 574 5.51 34.46 18.93
C HIS A 574 6.15 34.41 17.54
N ARG A 575 7.07 33.45 17.32
CA ARG A 575 7.72 33.29 16.01
C ARG A 575 6.71 32.97 14.91
N ASN A 576 5.72 32.13 15.20
CA ASN A 576 4.72 31.72 14.22
C ASN A 576 3.78 32.85 13.83
N LEU A 577 3.35 33.66 14.79
CA LEU A 577 2.54 34.84 14.51
C LEU A 577 3.25 35.82 13.57
N CYS A 578 4.53 36.09 13.84
CA CYS A 578 5.37 36.93 12.98
C CYS A 578 5.54 36.30 11.59
N ALA A 579 5.90 35.02 11.52
CA ALA A 579 6.20 34.34 10.27
C ALA A 579 4.98 34.16 9.35
N ASN A 580 3.77 34.25 9.90
CA ASN A 580 2.51 34.23 9.15
C ASN A 580 1.90 35.63 8.96
N ASN A 581 2.57 36.69 9.38
CA ASN A 581 2.11 38.08 9.27
C ASN A 581 0.76 38.35 9.94
N VAL A 582 0.56 37.84 11.17
CA VAL A 582 -0.68 38.01 11.94
C VAL A 582 -0.45 38.41 13.40
N ALA A 583 0.78 38.83 13.74
CA ALA A 583 1.15 39.20 15.11
C ALA A 583 0.37 40.41 15.65
N ASP A 584 -0.01 41.34 14.78
CA ASP A 584 -0.81 42.54 15.11
C ASP A 584 -2.23 42.20 15.60
N ARG A 585 -2.75 41.02 15.24
CA ARG A 585 -4.09 40.55 15.61
C ARG A 585 -4.12 39.53 16.74
N CYS A 586 -2.98 39.24 17.37
CA CYS A 586 -2.90 38.24 18.44
C CYS A 586 -2.28 38.81 19.71
N ILE A 587 -2.92 38.58 20.85
CA ILE A 587 -2.38 38.89 22.18
C ILE A 587 -2.09 37.57 22.88
N ILE A 588 -0.81 37.32 23.20
CA ILE A 588 -0.41 36.13 23.96
C ILE A 588 -0.53 36.44 25.45
N LEU A 589 -1.18 35.54 26.17
CA LEU A 589 -1.40 35.63 27.61
C LEU A 589 -0.66 34.48 28.28
N GLU A 590 0.55 34.78 28.75
CA GLU A 590 1.44 33.80 29.35
C GLU A 590 0.98 33.37 30.74
N GLY A 591 0.83 32.07 30.94
CA GLY A 591 0.47 31.46 32.22
C GLY A 591 -0.82 30.66 32.19
N ASP A 592 -1.28 30.24 33.38
CA ASP A 592 -2.50 29.44 33.52
C ASP A 592 -3.72 30.24 33.07
N ASN A 593 -4.44 29.72 32.07
CA ASN A 593 -5.61 30.38 31.49
C ASN A 593 -6.69 30.71 32.52
N ARG A 594 -6.78 29.96 33.64
CA ARG A 594 -7.76 30.21 34.71
C ARG A 594 -7.51 31.53 35.45
N ILE A 595 -6.30 32.06 35.32
CA ILE A 595 -5.86 33.31 35.92
C ILE A 595 -5.76 34.39 34.83
N THR A 596 -5.19 34.05 33.68
CA THR A 596 -4.75 35.03 32.67
C THR A 596 -5.78 35.35 31.60
N ALA A 597 -6.74 34.45 31.34
CA ALA A 597 -7.71 34.63 30.28
C ALA A 597 -8.60 35.87 30.52
N PRO A 598 -8.92 36.63 29.46
CA PRO A 598 -9.76 37.82 29.57
C PRO A 598 -11.22 37.40 29.83
N LYS A 599 -12.01 38.31 30.42
CA LYS A 599 -13.42 38.08 30.73
C LYS A 599 -14.31 38.97 29.87
N GLY A 600 -15.42 38.44 29.35
CA GLY A 600 -16.45 39.22 28.66
C GLY A 600 -16.07 39.73 27.27
N VAL A 601 -15.02 39.19 26.63
CA VAL A 601 -14.49 39.72 25.36
C VAL A 601 -14.78 38.84 24.15
N ALA A 602 -15.01 37.55 24.36
CA ALA A 602 -14.97 36.56 23.29
C ALA A 602 -16.34 36.36 22.63
N ASP A 603 -16.36 36.39 21.31
CA ASP A 603 -17.46 35.88 20.49
C ASP A 603 -17.36 34.36 20.35
N ARG A 604 -16.13 33.83 20.47
CA ARG A 604 -15.82 32.40 20.36
C ARG A 604 -14.70 31.99 21.31
N VAL A 605 -14.81 30.81 21.91
CA VAL A 605 -13.76 30.23 22.77
C VAL A 605 -13.33 28.86 22.24
N CYS A 606 -12.04 28.65 22.08
CA CYS A 606 -11.47 27.37 21.69
C CYS A 606 -10.84 26.66 22.91
N LEU A 607 -11.24 25.41 23.15
CA LEU A 607 -10.74 24.58 24.24
C LEU A 607 -10.05 23.34 23.67
N GLY A 608 -8.89 23.56 23.04
CA GLY A 608 -8.12 22.55 22.32
C GLY A 608 -7.32 21.54 23.17
N LEU A 609 -7.74 21.21 24.41
CA LEU A 609 -7.00 20.32 25.31
C LEU A 609 -7.55 18.88 25.30
N LEU A 610 -6.64 17.90 25.36
CA LEU A 610 -6.96 16.48 25.52
C LEU A 610 -6.23 15.88 26.74
N PRO A 611 -6.83 14.93 27.49
CA PRO A 611 -8.09 14.24 27.18
C PRO A 611 -9.37 15.03 27.49
N THR A 612 -9.30 16.06 28.33
CA THR A 612 -10.45 16.90 28.68
C THR A 612 -9.98 18.32 29.03
N SER A 613 -10.87 19.31 28.85
CA SER A 613 -10.67 20.71 29.23
C SER A 613 -11.58 21.15 30.38
N GLU A 614 -12.21 20.21 31.09
CA GLU A 614 -13.20 20.48 32.17
C GLU A 614 -12.73 21.53 33.19
N GLY A 615 -11.46 21.46 33.59
CA GLY A 615 -10.87 22.41 34.54
C GLY A 615 -10.87 23.88 34.10
N SER A 616 -11.13 24.17 32.81
CA SER A 616 -11.20 25.52 32.24
C SER A 616 -12.58 25.89 31.71
N TRP A 617 -13.63 25.09 31.93
CA TRP A 617 -14.98 25.41 31.44
C TRP A 617 -15.55 26.68 32.06
N VAL A 618 -15.32 26.91 33.37
CA VAL A 618 -15.68 28.17 34.04
C VAL A 618 -14.97 29.36 33.41
N THR A 619 -13.67 29.22 33.11
CA THR A 619 -12.88 30.25 32.43
C THR A 619 -13.45 30.56 31.05
N ALA A 620 -13.85 29.54 30.28
CA ALA A 620 -14.41 29.74 28.96
C ALA A 620 -15.77 30.45 28.98
N VAL A 621 -16.65 30.09 29.92
CA VAL A 621 -17.92 30.80 30.13
C VAL A 621 -17.66 32.27 30.50
N ARG A 622 -16.71 32.53 31.40
CA ARG A 622 -16.32 33.90 31.78
C ARG A 622 -15.71 34.70 30.63
N ALA A 623 -15.03 34.03 29.69
CA ALA A 623 -14.39 34.68 28.55
C ALA A 623 -15.39 35.17 27.50
N LEU A 624 -16.51 34.45 27.32
CA LEU A 624 -17.60 34.84 26.43
C LEU A 624 -18.21 36.19 26.82
N ARG A 625 -18.66 36.96 25.82
CA ARG A 625 -19.44 38.18 26.04
C ARG A 625 -20.75 37.89 26.75
N SER A 626 -21.34 38.89 27.40
CA SER A 626 -22.59 38.75 28.16
C SER A 626 -23.80 38.27 27.33
N ASN A 627 -23.78 38.46 26.01
CA ASN A 627 -24.80 37.97 25.09
C ASN A 627 -24.60 36.50 24.65
N GLY A 628 -23.51 35.86 25.09
CA GLY A 628 -23.13 34.50 24.71
C GLY A 628 -22.15 34.47 23.53
N GLY A 629 -22.01 33.31 22.91
CA GLY A 629 -21.09 33.03 21.80
C GLY A 629 -20.92 31.53 21.59
N VAL A 630 -19.89 31.11 20.87
CA VAL A 630 -19.65 29.69 20.53
C VAL A 630 -18.40 29.13 21.23
N MET A 631 -18.50 27.94 21.80
CA MET A 631 -17.39 27.22 22.40
C MET A 631 -17.06 25.98 21.59
N HIS A 632 -15.79 25.76 21.27
CA HIS A 632 -15.29 24.54 20.64
C HIS A 632 -14.59 23.67 21.68
N ILE A 633 -15.26 22.65 22.20
CA ILE A 633 -14.81 21.85 23.34
C ILE A 633 -14.27 20.51 22.87
N HIS A 634 -12.98 20.26 23.08
CA HIS A 634 -12.33 19.01 22.69
C HIS A 634 -12.40 17.97 23.82
N GLY A 635 -12.57 16.69 23.46
CA GLY A 635 -12.57 15.59 24.43
C GLY A 635 -12.13 14.25 23.83
N ASN A 636 -11.51 13.41 24.66
CA ASN A 636 -11.32 11.99 24.38
C ASN A 636 -12.46 11.21 25.03
N VAL A 637 -13.26 10.52 24.23
CA VAL A 637 -14.51 9.87 24.65
C VAL A 637 -14.49 8.43 24.19
N LYS A 638 -15.03 7.50 24.98
CA LYS A 638 -15.25 6.14 24.46
C LYS A 638 -16.30 6.19 23.35
N ASP A 639 -16.12 5.38 22.31
CA ASP A 639 -17.04 5.35 21.15
C ASP A 639 -18.50 5.02 21.51
N THR A 640 -18.74 4.32 22.61
CA THR A 640 -20.09 4.04 23.14
C THR A 640 -20.70 5.19 23.95
N GLU A 641 -19.93 6.22 24.29
CA GLU A 641 -20.31 7.27 25.26
C GLU A 641 -20.44 8.66 24.60
N GLU A 642 -20.45 8.78 23.26
CA GLU A 642 -20.46 10.08 22.56
C GLU A 642 -21.66 10.97 22.93
N CYS A 643 -22.86 10.38 22.95
CA CYS A 643 -24.08 11.13 23.30
C CYS A 643 -24.05 11.57 24.76
N LEU A 644 -23.67 10.66 25.68
CA LEU A 644 -23.57 10.95 27.11
C LEU A 644 -22.57 12.07 27.40
N TRP A 645 -21.42 12.05 26.73
CA TRP A 645 -20.42 13.11 26.87
C TRP A 645 -20.93 14.45 26.35
N THR A 646 -21.64 14.46 25.22
CA THR A 646 -22.21 15.68 24.64
C THR A 646 -23.28 16.28 25.56
N ASP A 647 -24.15 15.45 26.13
CA ASP A 647 -25.17 15.87 27.10
C ASP A 647 -24.55 16.42 28.39
N HIS A 648 -23.49 15.77 28.89
CA HIS A 648 -22.73 16.25 30.05
C HIS A 648 -22.10 17.62 29.80
N VAL A 649 -21.48 17.82 28.63
CA VAL A 649 -20.93 19.13 28.22
C VAL A 649 -22.03 20.20 28.23
N LEU A 650 -23.19 19.92 27.63
CA LEU A 650 -24.31 20.87 27.60
C LEU A 650 -24.80 21.25 29.00
N GLN A 651 -25.08 20.24 29.83
CA GLN A 651 -25.59 20.46 31.19
C GLN A 651 -24.58 21.22 32.05
N ALA A 652 -23.30 20.86 31.97
CA ALA A 652 -22.26 21.53 32.73
C ALA A 652 -22.07 22.99 32.30
N ILE A 653 -22.04 23.28 30.99
CA ILE A 653 -21.91 24.67 30.51
C ILE A 653 -23.14 25.49 30.89
N HIS A 654 -24.35 24.92 30.81
CA HIS A 654 -25.57 25.60 31.25
C HIS A 654 -25.54 25.94 32.76
N GLU A 655 -25.16 24.98 33.60
CA GLU A 655 -25.09 25.18 35.04
C GLU A 655 -23.99 26.18 35.43
N ILE A 656 -22.82 26.10 34.79
CA ILE A 656 -21.73 27.06 34.99
C ILE A 656 -22.19 28.47 34.58
N ALA A 657 -22.85 28.63 33.43
CA ALA A 657 -23.38 29.91 33.00
C ALA A 657 -24.36 30.50 34.02
N ARG A 658 -25.26 29.68 34.56
CA ARG A 658 -26.21 30.08 35.61
C ARG A 658 -25.51 30.53 36.89
N LEU A 659 -24.50 29.78 37.34
CA LEU A 659 -23.71 30.10 38.55
C LEU A 659 -22.86 31.36 38.38
N GLU A 660 -22.39 31.64 37.17
CA GLU A 660 -21.68 32.87 36.81
C GLU A 660 -22.63 34.06 36.56
N GLY A 661 -23.95 33.87 36.75
CA GLY A 661 -24.94 34.94 36.66
C GLY A 661 -25.45 35.23 35.23
N TYR A 662 -25.20 34.33 34.28
CA TYR A 662 -25.69 34.45 32.92
C TYR A 662 -27.01 33.69 32.72
N LEU A 663 -27.97 34.34 32.07
CA LEU A 663 -29.21 33.73 31.61
C LEU A 663 -29.07 33.35 30.13
N TRP A 664 -28.42 32.22 29.89
CA TRP A 664 -28.16 31.72 28.54
C TRP A 664 -28.92 30.43 28.24
N GLU A 665 -29.50 30.38 27.05
CA GLU A 665 -29.85 29.14 26.38
C GLU A 665 -28.57 28.50 25.84
N VAL A 666 -28.33 27.22 26.15
CA VAL A 666 -27.13 26.48 25.75
C VAL A 666 -27.55 25.30 24.89
N SER A 667 -27.00 25.21 23.67
CA SER A 667 -27.34 24.18 22.69
C SER A 667 -26.11 23.71 21.91
N VAL A 668 -26.14 22.48 21.38
CA VAL A 668 -25.07 21.95 20.51
C VAL A 668 -25.42 22.29 19.06
N LEU A 669 -24.49 22.94 18.38
CA LEU A 669 -24.58 23.19 16.93
C LEU A 669 -24.09 21.98 16.13
N HIS A 670 -23.00 21.37 16.58
CA HIS A 670 -22.32 20.29 15.86
C HIS A 670 -21.44 19.47 16.80
N VAL A 671 -21.25 18.18 16.46
CA VAL A 671 -20.27 17.31 17.11
C VAL A 671 -19.37 16.71 16.04
N GLU A 672 -18.12 17.13 16.01
CA GLU A 672 -17.12 16.68 15.05
C GLU A 672 -16.35 15.46 15.56
N ARG A 673 -16.16 14.46 14.68
CA ARG A 673 -15.40 13.24 14.96
C ARG A 673 -14.02 13.34 14.32
N VAL A 674 -13.02 13.75 15.09
CA VAL A 674 -11.70 14.12 14.54
C VAL A 674 -10.87 12.90 14.17
N LYS A 675 -10.64 11.99 15.13
CA LYS A 675 -9.81 10.79 14.93
C LYS A 675 -10.00 9.74 16.02
N TRP A 676 -9.40 8.58 15.78
CA TRP A 676 -9.36 7.44 16.71
C TRP A 676 -8.05 7.37 17.50
N TYR A 677 -8.16 6.92 18.75
CA TYR A 677 -7.10 6.44 19.62
C TYR A 677 -7.44 5.01 20.07
N ALA A 678 -6.47 4.10 19.98
CA ALA A 678 -6.66 2.73 20.45
C ALA A 678 -6.53 2.64 21.99
N PRO A 679 -7.30 1.77 22.66
CA PRO A 679 -8.48 1.04 22.16
C PRO A 679 -9.77 1.87 22.33
N HIS A 680 -10.61 1.94 21.29
CA HIS A 680 -11.99 2.47 21.34
C HIS A 680 -12.19 3.90 21.90
N ILE A 681 -11.16 4.75 21.89
CA ILE A 681 -11.27 6.16 22.25
C ILE A 681 -11.37 7.00 20.98
N ARG A 682 -12.33 7.93 20.93
CA ARG A 682 -12.51 8.90 19.87
C ARG A 682 -12.22 10.31 20.36
N HIS A 683 -11.51 11.09 19.57
CA HIS A 683 -11.39 12.54 19.77
C HIS A 683 -12.63 13.21 19.17
N LEU A 684 -13.46 13.82 20.02
CA LEU A 684 -14.61 14.62 19.64
C LEU A 684 -14.38 16.12 19.85
N VAL A 685 -15.09 16.93 19.09
CA VAL A 685 -15.24 18.38 19.34
C VAL A 685 -16.72 18.74 19.35
N ALA A 686 -17.22 19.24 20.47
CA ALA A 686 -18.56 19.79 20.57
C ALA A 686 -18.53 21.30 20.32
N ASP A 687 -19.28 21.74 19.32
CA ASP A 687 -19.52 23.16 19.07
C ASP A 687 -20.79 23.58 19.83
N VAL A 688 -20.61 24.27 20.96
CA VAL A 688 -21.69 24.67 21.87
C VAL A 688 -22.02 26.14 21.67
N GLN A 689 -23.27 26.45 21.37
CA GLN A 689 -23.80 27.80 21.31
C GLN A 689 -24.40 28.20 22.65
N CYS A 690 -23.96 29.32 23.20
CA CYS A 690 -24.60 30.02 24.29
C CYS A 690 -25.28 31.28 23.73
N ARG A 691 -26.55 31.53 24.07
CA ARG A 691 -27.29 32.73 23.64
C ARG A 691 -28.06 33.31 24.80
N LYS A 692 -27.97 34.63 25.01
CA LYS A 692 -28.77 35.32 26.02
C LYS A 692 -30.27 35.24 25.72
N VAL A 693 -31.03 34.88 26.76
CA VAL A 693 -32.50 34.85 26.78
C VAL A 693 -33.06 36.20 27.18
#